data_AF-A0A2T9K2F9-F1
#
_entry.id   AF-A0A2T9K2F9-F1
#
_cell.length_a   1.000
_cell.length_b   1.000
_cell.length_c   1.000
_cell.angle_alpha   90.00
_cell.angle_beta   90.00
_cell.angle_gamma   90.00
#
_symmetry.space_group_name_H-M   'P 1'
#
loop_
_entity.id
_entity.type
_entity.pdbx_description
1 polymer ?
#
loop_
_entity_poly.entity_id
_entity_poly.type
_entity_poly.pdbx_seq_one_letter_code
_entity_poly.pdbx_strand_id
1 'polypeptide(L)'
;MTSRYSILACGVAAVAIAVASQAQAQERDFDIPAQPAVRAIPELARQGQVQILAPARLLDGVRTPAVKGRMDVRTALTRLIADTSLRIDSDDGQVITLKSAGPATPRPSAAAGSGVVRGKVLNTATGQYVRNAEIRVEGTTIVAFSDDGGEFRLNGVPAGEAAVVAKYAGLQTSRTGINVEPGQAALLNFDLTAYAAAGGDAVEAVTITAARDGQAAAIMERRASTNAKNVVAADNFGALTMGDVGEFMKNMPGVSLDYTEVDATAVRIGGLDPKYSTFTTDGARMATATSNNNSGRQNSFEQMSITGIDSIELNNTLQASMDADSPGGSINLRSKYAFLRRSRLLRFQVGGVGTSDSTLSRQYLPDDKKHMTIYPSAQVGYGDVFLDGRLGVAFNASYNANFVQQDRVQTDWSYLPDGRIMPYQVMWRPGPKLTSRKAANLSVDYKITDKLALSLRSTYSFYDVEYFNQYTYLIFGTTTVSRATADSTPTHIVVNPSTTNTRLHTQYSHRYAGTPAWVFAPKLEYRGDTFEALLRANYSSSQFNFEDNDQGFFVRTDSYLTRIGFTLDRASEDSNAWTIKQTAGRSWSDPANFNRDDDIGNNIRTSQSNANNQMYGVNLDLKKQLAIGDVQLKLLGGAAFRTNMWKTNEGSYKQFQYVGPTGDLTQKAPEAVIPWTQNYQFKIHGFDAGNMNEQGWRADNNYAVYDIYQAHPEYFVPDTVGNLKRQLDNNKKIGEEVSAAYVEAQPRLGKAQFDLGLRYEKTKTQARVADIRSAKEVTAAGLSTSTVAGLMYQYRNGTYTTREGEYDDWFLSGGVKYDFNKRLVGQLAFSQSILRPDYGNLGGVVAVDDNNLIVTVPNPLLKPEHSTKYYASLLYYLEPSGVIGVSAYQLDVKDMQVTGITVDPEDVGYNPGDYAGYTFRSAQNLPGTSTNKGITLEYDQQLVFLPGALRGLGLRASVTKVDPDGERVNLPKTSANWGLRYSYGKFDVQLTGNWQDAYRTSALSNTPTTANNGILYRAERQLWNVSASYKINKRFEVMLAGRNIFNEPDIVYSNVRSRVQQYSIYGSMWNVGLKGVF
;
A
#
# COMPACT_ATOMS: atom_id res chain seq x y z
N MET A 1 21.11 38.82 26.68
CA MET A 1 22.32 39.07 25.88
C MET A 1 22.02 38.68 24.44
N THR A 2 21.41 39.56 23.64
CA THR A 2 22.04 40.51 22.70
C THR A 2 22.84 39.88 21.55
N SER A 3 22.36 40.13 20.31
CA SER A 3 23.05 40.01 18.99
C SER A 3 23.30 38.57 18.48
N ARG A 4 22.98 38.15 17.24
CA ARG A 4 22.71 38.80 15.93
C ARG A 4 21.91 37.81 15.04
N TYR A 5 20.82 38.26 14.40
CA TYR A 5 20.61 38.44 12.94
C TYR A 5 21.09 37.29 12.02
N SER A 6 20.46 36.89 10.92
CA SER A 6 19.17 37.12 10.25
C SER A 6 19.31 36.56 8.83
N ILE A 7 18.19 36.10 8.25
CA ILE A 7 17.82 36.24 6.83
C ILE A 7 18.55 35.34 5.81
N LEU A 8 17.80 34.31 5.38
CA LEU A 8 17.75 33.81 4.00
C LEU A 8 17.53 34.96 3.02
N ALA A 9 18.43 35.16 2.05
CA ALA A 9 18.08 35.59 0.70
C ALA A 9 19.28 35.47 -0.25
N CYS A 10 19.02 34.78 -1.37
CA CYS A 10 19.52 35.07 -2.72
C CYS A 10 21.01 35.42 -2.88
N GLY A 11 21.83 34.38 -3.05
CA GLY A 11 23.10 34.48 -3.76
C GLY A 11 22.97 33.88 -5.16
N VAL A 12 22.58 34.70 -6.13
CA VAL A 12 22.74 34.40 -7.56
C VAL A 12 24.25 34.38 -7.84
N ALA A 13 24.81 33.20 -8.06
CA ALA A 13 26.16 33.04 -8.59
C ALA A 13 26.07 32.61 -10.06
N ALA A 14 26.24 33.60 -10.94
CA ALA A 14 26.43 33.42 -12.35
C ALA A 14 27.76 32.68 -12.61
N VAL A 15 27.73 31.54 -13.32
CA VAL A 15 28.86 31.06 -14.11
C VAL A 15 28.36 30.38 -15.38
N ALA A 16 28.78 30.97 -16.50
CA ALA A 16 28.90 30.43 -17.86
C ALA A 16 27.61 29.97 -18.57
N ILE A 17 26.94 30.93 -19.20
CA ILE A 17 26.31 30.71 -20.51
C ILE A 17 27.45 30.26 -21.44
N ALA A 18 27.58 28.95 -21.66
CA ALA A 18 28.25 28.45 -22.83
C ALA A 18 27.37 28.83 -24.02
N VAL A 19 27.68 29.99 -24.61
CA VAL A 19 27.22 30.34 -25.95
C VAL A 19 27.63 29.16 -26.81
N ALA A 20 26.66 28.42 -27.33
CA ALA A 20 26.92 27.44 -28.37
C ALA A 20 27.55 28.24 -29.52
N SER A 21 28.88 28.19 -29.62
CA SER A 21 29.59 28.64 -30.80
C SER A 21 29.01 27.83 -31.94
N GLN A 22 28.19 28.47 -32.78
CA GLN A 22 27.92 27.97 -34.12
C GLN A 22 29.27 27.57 -34.69
N ALA A 23 29.41 26.31 -35.09
CA ALA A 23 30.61 25.83 -35.76
C ALA A 23 30.88 26.79 -36.93
N GLN A 24 31.85 27.68 -36.77
CA GLN A 24 32.33 28.48 -37.89
C GLN A 24 32.85 27.48 -38.90
N ALA A 25 32.25 27.48 -40.09
CA ALA A 25 32.70 26.66 -41.20
C ALA A 25 34.16 27.05 -41.51
N GLN A 26 35.10 26.20 -41.10
CA GLN A 26 36.51 26.48 -41.28
C GLN A 26 36.86 26.29 -42.76
N GLU A 27 37.15 27.39 -43.46
CA GLU A 27 37.56 27.33 -44.86
C GLU A 27 38.90 26.61 -45.01
N ARG A 28 38.97 25.68 -45.97
CA ARG A 28 40.13 24.84 -46.27
C ARG A 28 40.46 24.91 -47.75
N ASP A 29 41.72 24.69 -48.09
CA ASP A 29 42.17 24.60 -49.47
C ASP A 29 41.90 23.21 -50.01
N PHE A 30 41.15 23.16 -51.11
CA PHE A 30 40.89 21.94 -51.86
C PHE A 30 41.59 21.99 -53.22
N ASP A 31 42.16 20.86 -53.64
CA ASP A 31 42.68 20.63 -55.00
C ASP A 31 42.41 19.18 -55.38
N ILE A 32 41.24 18.94 -55.99
CA ILE A 32 40.74 17.62 -56.35
C ILE A 32 40.45 17.63 -57.85
N PRO A 33 41.20 16.89 -58.69
CA PRO A 33 40.93 16.82 -60.13
C PRO A 33 39.66 16.03 -60.42
N ALA A 34 39.09 16.23 -61.62
CA ALA A 34 37.90 15.49 -62.06
C ALA A 34 38.21 13.99 -62.22
N GLN A 35 37.63 13.16 -61.36
CA GLN A 35 37.97 11.73 -61.25
C GLN A 35 36.76 10.90 -60.76
N PRO A 36 36.83 9.55 -60.76
CA PRO A 36 35.75 8.73 -60.22
C PRO A 36 35.45 9.06 -58.76
N ALA A 37 34.17 9.10 -58.38
CA ALA A 37 33.69 9.47 -57.04
C ALA A 37 34.26 8.56 -55.94
N VAL A 38 34.52 7.28 -56.27
CA VAL A 38 35.21 6.32 -55.39
C VAL A 38 36.59 6.83 -54.92
N ARG A 39 37.25 7.68 -55.72
CA ARG A 39 38.53 8.33 -55.36
C ARG A 39 38.36 9.77 -54.92
N ALA A 40 37.44 10.52 -55.53
CA ALA A 40 37.24 11.93 -55.24
C ALA A 40 36.64 12.18 -53.85
N ILE A 41 35.69 11.35 -53.40
CA ILE A 41 35.02 11.51 -52.10
C ILE A 41 35.99 11.26 -50.93
N PRO A 42 36.79 10.17 -50.91
CA PRO A 42 37.82 10.01 -49.89
C PRO A 42 38.89 11.10 -49.91
N GLU A 43 39.25 11.62 -51.08
CA GLU A 43 40.24 12.70 -51.19
C GLU A 43 39.69 14.03 -50.62
N LEU A 44 38.41 14.33 -50.85
CA LEU A 44 37.75 15.48 -50.22
C LEU A 44 37.64 15.31 -48.70
N ALA A 45 37.25 14.12 -48.24
CA ALA A 45 37.21 13.78 -46.82
C ALA A 45 38.58 14.01 -46.15
N ARG A 46 39.65 13.61 -46.83
CA ARG A 46 41.05 13.78 -46.38
C ARG A 46 41.47 15.25 -46.32
N GLN A 47 41.25 16.03 -47.39
CA GLN A 47 41.59 17.46 -47.43
C GLN A 47 40.72 18.28 -46.46
N GLY A 48 39.45 17.87 -46.28
CA GLY A 48 38.49 18.49 -45.36
C GLY A 48 38.60 18.06 -43.90
N GLN A 49 39.38 17.02 -43.59
CA GLN A 49 39.43 16.33 -42.27
C GLN A 49 38.04 15.99 -41.69
N VAL A 50 37.16 15.48 -42.54
CA VAL A 50 35.84 14.96 -42.15
C VAL A 50 35.70 13.51 -42.58
N GLN A 51 34.78 12.76 -42.00
CA GLN A 51 34.43 11.43 -42.48
C GLN A 51 33.25 11.54 -43.45
N ILE A 52 33.39 11.02 -44.68
CA ILE A 52 32.27 10.95 -45.63
C ILE A 52 31.85 9.49 -45.82
N LEU A 53 30.60 9.17 -45.44
CA LEU A 53 30.03 7.84 -45.55
C LEU A 53 29.11 7.77 -46.77
N ALA A 54 29.47 6.90 -47.73
CA ALA A 54 28.65 6.60 -48.89
C ALA A 54 28.76 5.11 -49.24
N PRO A 55 27.64 4.40 -49.47
CA PRO A 55 27.68 3.03 -49.97
C PRO A 55 28.50 2.91 -51.27
N ALA A 56 29.42 1.95 -51.36
CA ALA A 56 30.32 1.79 -52.51
C ALA A 56 29.58 1.70 -53.86
N ARG A 57 28.43 1.02 -53.87
CA ARG A 57 27.52 0.92 -55.03
C ARG A 57 26.99 2.27 -55.55
N LEU A 58 26.96 3.31 -54.72
CA LEU A 58 26.52 4.65 -55.11
C LEU A 58 27.65 5.49 -55.72
N LEU A 59 28.90 5.14 -55.43
CA LEU A 59 30.07 5.84 -55.97
C LEU A 59 30.56 5.21 -57.27
N ASP A 60 30.19 3.95 -57.52
CA ASP A 60 30.61 3.20 -58.70
C ASP A 60 30.02 3.79 -59.99
N GLY A 61 30.85 3.93 -61.03
CA GLY A 61 30.48 4.58 -62.30
C GLY A 61 30.23 6.10 -62.25
N VAL A 62 30.26 6.75 -61.08
CA VAL A 62 30.05 8.20 -60.95
C VAL A 62 31.37 8.94 -61.10
N ARG A 63 31.41 9.99 -61.93
CA ARG A 63 32.58 10.86 -62.12
C ARG A 63 32.28 12.25 -61.59
N THR A 64 33.16 12.79 -60.75
CA THR A 64 33.00 14.12 -60.15
C THR A 64 33.72 15.19 -60.97
N PRO A 65 33.23 16.44 -61.03
CA PRO A 65 33.98 17.59 -61.51
C PRO A 65 35.23 17.87 -60.64
N ALA A 66 36.10 18.76 -61.12
CA ALA A 66 37.24 19.22 -60.34
C ALA A 66 36.80 20.28 -59.31
N VAL A 67 37.38 20.24 -58.10
CA VAL A 67 37.17 21.25 -57.06
C VAL A 67 38.53 21.81 -56.64
N LYS A 68 38.73 23.09 -56.88
CA LYS A 68 39.96 23.80 -56.52
C LYS A 68 39.66 25.15 -55.87
N GLY A 69 40.38 25.48 -54.80
CA GLY A 69 40.31 26.76 -54.10
C GLY A 69 39.96 26.65 -52.62
N ARG A 70 39.97 27.79 -51.93
CA ARG A 70 39.65 27.91 -50.51
C ARG A 70 38.15 28.03 -50.30
N MET A 71 37.54 27.08 -49.60
CA MET A 71 36.11 27.07 -49.29
C MET A 71 35.81 26.15 -48.08
N ASP A 72 34.60 26.21 -47.52
CA ASP A 72 34.21 25.25 -46.49
C ASP A 72 33.95 23.84 -47.07
N VAL A 73 34.04 22.82 -46.22
CA VAL A 73 33.92 21.41 -46.60
C VAL A 73 32.58 21.11 -47.27
N ARG A 74 31.48 21.72 -46.80
CA ARG A 74 30.14 21.49 -47.35
C ARG A 74 30.01 22.12 -48.73
N THR A 75 30.57 23.31 -48.94
CA THR A 75 30.64 23.96 -50.26
C THR A 75 31.52 23.16 -51.22
N ALA A 76 32.69 22.70 -50.76
CA ALA A 76 33.57 21.84 -51.56
C ALA A 76 32.85 20.55 -52.00
N LEU A 77 32.18 19.88 -51.06
CA LEU A 77 31.44 18.65 -51.33
C LEU A 77 30.26 18.89 -52.26
N THR A 78 29.53 19.99 -52.07
CA THR A 78 28.40 20.37 -52.93
C THR A 78 28.88 20.63 -54.36
N ARG A 79 30.01 21.30 -54.54
CA ARG A 79 30.63 21.48 -55.87
C ARG A 79 31.13 20.16 -56.47
N LEU A 80 31.70 19.28 -55.64
CA LEU A 80 32.21 17.99 -56.08
C LEU A 80 31.10 17.05 -56.56
N ILE A 81 29.87 17.22 -56.06
CA ILE A 81 28.74 16.35 -56.42
C ILE A 81 27.68 17.05 -57.30
N ALA A 82 27.89 18.31 -57.69
CA ALA A 82 26.88 19.16 -58.35
C ALA A 82 26.28 18.53 -59.62
N ASP A 83 27.12 17.88 -60.45
CA ASP A 83 26.71 17.24 -61.71
C ASP A 83 26.60 15.72 -61.59
N THR A 84 26.44 15.22 -60.35
CA THR A 84 26.31 13.79 -60.07
C THR A 84 24.92 13.45 -59.57
N SER A 85 24.59 12.16 -59.57
CA SER A 85 23.38 11.67 -58.92
C SER A 85 23.54 11.58 -57.40
N LEU A 86 24.47 12.30 -56.74
CA LEU A 86 24.71 12.25 -55.30
C LEU A 86 24.23 13.55 -54.61
N ARG A 87 23.72 13.43 -53.39
CA ARG A 87 23.33 14.56 -52.53
C ARG A 87 23.68 14.28 -51.07
N ILE A 88 23.92 15.34 -50.32
CA ILE A 88 24.16 15.27 -48.87
C ILE A 88 22.85 14.86 -48.17
N ASP A 89 22.91 13.81 -47.34
CA ASP A 89 21.78 13.29 -46.58
C ASP A 89 21.77 13.82 -45.14
N SER A 90 22.91 13.75 -44.44
CA SER A 90 23.13 14.36 -43.13
C SER A 90 24.56 14.90 -43.02
N ASP A 91 24.73 15.92 -42.19
CA ASP A 91 26.00 16.62 -41.95
C ASP A 91 25.96 17.17 -40.52
N ASP A 92 26.79 16.61 -39.63
CA ASP A 92 26.94 17.02 -38.23
C ASP A 92 28.24 17.79 -37.94
N GLY A 93 28.99 18.14 -39.00
CA GLY A 93 30.27 18.87 -38.92
C GLY A 93 31.51 17.99 -38.77
N GLN A 94 31.38 16.69 -38.43
CA GLN A 94 32.50 15.74 -38.45
C GLN A 94 32.25 14.55 -39.38
N VAL A 95 30.99 14.13 -39.54
CA VAL A 95 30.56 13.03 -40.42
C VAL A 95 29.49 13.53 -41.40
N ILE A 96 29.71 13.28 -42.69
CA ILE A 96 28.78 13.62 -43.77
C ILE A 96 28.33 12.33 -44.46
N THR A 97 27.02 12.11 -44.62
CA THR A 97 26.48 10.97 -45.35
C THR A 97 25.98 11.38 -46.74
N LEU A 98 26.29 10.58 -47.77
CA LEU A 98 25.80 10.80 -49.14
C LEU A 98 24.74 9.77 -49.54
N LYS A 99 23.70 10.22 -50.26
CA LYS A 99 22.68 9.38 -50.90
C LYS A 99 22.50 9.75 -52.36
N SER A 100 21.84 8.90 -53.15
CA SER A 100 21.54 9.25 -54.54
C SER A 100 20.35 10.22 -54.68
N ALA A 101 20.48 11.20 -55.58
CA ALA A 101 19.45 12.10 -56.09
C ALA A 101 18.72 11.49 -57.30
N GLY A 102 18.03 10.36 -57.09
CA GLY A 102 16.97 9.92 -57.98
C GLY A 102 15.60 10.41 -57.48
N PRO A 103 14.60 10.62 -58.37
CA PRO A 103 13.23 10.78 -57.95
C PRO A 103 12.76 9.44 -57.37
N ALA A 104 12.56 9.40 -56.06
CA ALA A 104 11.68 8.41 -55.45
C ALA A 104 10.24 8.84 -55.75
N THR A 105 9.83 8.75 -57.01
CA THR A 105 8.42 8.63 -57.32
C THR A 105 8.05 7.21 -56.86
N PRO A 106 7.16 7.03 -55.88
CA PRO A 106 6.61 5.71 -55.66
C PRO A 106 5.84 5.38 -56.93
N ARG A 107 6.35 4.45 -57.75
CA ARG A 107 5.44 3.68 -58.59
C ARG A 107 4.45 3.05 -57.62
N PRO A 108 3.14 3.13 -57.86
CA PRO A 108 2.21 2.30 -57.12
C PRO A 108 2.57 0.86 -57.48
N SER A 109 3.32 0.21 -56.59
CA SER A 109 3.42 -1.23 -56.62
C SER A 109 2.00 -1.74 -56.48
N ALA A 110 1.60 -2.56 -57.45
CA ALA A 110 0.47 -3.46 -57.32
C ALA A 110 0.42 -4.01 -55.90
N ALA A 111 -0.75 -3.88 -55.26
CA ALA A 111 -1.10 -4.35 -53.92
C ALA A 111 0.11 -4.85 -53.11
N ALA A 112 0.87 -3.92 -52.51
CA ALA A 112 1.90 -4.30 -51.55
C ALA A 112 1.19 -5.01 -50.40
N GLY A 113 1.25 -6.35 -50.39
CA GLY A 113 0.76 -7.12 -49.27
C GLY A 113 1.48 -6.65 -48.01
N SER A 114 0.83 -6.82 -46.86
CA SER A 114 1.51 -6.62 -45.58
C SER A 114 1.92 -7.96 -45.00
N GLY A 115 2.98 -7.95 -44.20
CA GLY A 115 3.40 -9.10 -43.40
C GLY A 115 3.30 -8.80 -41.91
N VAL A 116 3.83 -9.73 -41.14
CA VAL A 116 3.94 -9.63 -39.68
C VAL A 116 5.41 -9.65 -39.29
N VAL A 117 5.82 -8.81 -38.35
CA VAL A 117 7.13 -8.93 -37.68
C VAL A 117 6.89 -9.35 -36.24
N ARG A 118 7.53 -10.43 -35.79
CA ARG A 118 7.44 -10.91 -34.40
C ARG A 118 8.82 -11.20 -33.82
N GLY A 119 8.95 -11.20 -32.51
CA GLY A 119 10.18 -11.65 -31.84
C GLY A 119 10.21 -11.27 -30.37
N LYS A 120 11.40 -11.21 -29.78
CA LYS A 120 11.59 -10.92 -28.35
C LYS A 120 12.55 -9.77 -28.11
N VAL A 121 12.38 -9.09 -26.98
CA VAL A 121 13.27 -8.02 -26.51
C VAL A 121 13.97 -8.45 -25.22
N LEU A 122 15.30 -8.57 -25.27
CA LEU A 122 16.15 -8.95 -24.14
C LEU A 122 16.95 -7.74 -23.63
N ASN A 123 17.01 -7.56 -22.31
CA ASN A 123 18.03 -6.75 -21.66
C ASN A 123 19.29 -7.60 -21.45
N THR A 124 20.34 -7.33 -22.24
CA THR A 124 21.59 -8.10 -22.20
C THR A 124 22.36 -7.95 -20.88
N ALA A 125 22.10 -6.89 -20.11
CA ALA A 125 22.79 -6.65 -18.84
C ALA A 125 22.17 -7.43 -17.67
N THR A 126 20.85 -7.66 -17.67
CA THR A 126 20.17 -8.46 -16.63
C THR A 126 19.89 -9.89 -17.07
N GLY A 127 19.99 -10.19 -18.36
CA GLY A 127 19.60 -11.48 -18.94
C GLY A 127 18.08 -11.72 -18.91
N GLN A 128 17.30 -10.67 -18.69
CA GLN A 128 15.84 -10.74 -18.59
C GLN A 128 15.17 -10.22 -19.84
N TYR A 129 14.05 -10.84 -20.20
CA TYR A 129 13.14 -10.30 -21.20
C TYR A 129 12.40 -9.09 -20.60
N VAL A 130 12.25 -8.04 -21.40
CA VAL A 130 11.65 -6.78 -20.93
C VAL A 130 10.24 -6.62 -21.47
N ARG A 131 9.28 -6.38 -20.57
CA ARG A 131 7.90 -6.00 -20.93
C ARG A 131 7.81 -4.54 -21.33
N ASN A 132 6.82 -4.19 -22.14
CA ASN A 132 6.54 -2.81 -22.55
C ASN A 132 7.70 -2.09 -23.25
N ALA A 133 8.66 -2.82 -23.83
CA ALA A 133 9.57 -2.21 -24.79
C ALA A 133 8.76 -1.71 -25.98
N GLU A 134 9.04 -0.50 -26.44
CA GLU A 134 8.36 0.08 -27.59
C GLU A 134 9.08 -0.37 -28.86
N ILE A 135 8.38 -1.08 -29.74
CA ILE A 135 8.89 -1.54 -31.04
C ILE A 135 8.12 -0.82 -32.13
N ARG A 136 8.82 -0.09 -32.99
CA ARG A 136 8.23 0.76 -34.02
C ARG A 136 8.82 0.47 -35.39
N VAL A 137 7.97 0.45 -36.42
CA VAL A 137 8.41 0.45 -37.82
C VAL A 137 8.64 1.89 -38.28
N GLU A 138 9.87 2.24 -38.62
CA GLU A 138 10.21 3.60 -39.06
C GLU A 138 9.44 4.00 -40.31
N GLY A 139 9.08 5.29 -40.39
CA GLY A 139 8.28 5.83 -41.49
C GLY A 139 6.78 5.49 -41.43
N THR A 140 6.32 4.75 -40.42
CA THR A 140 4.91 4.38 -40.25
C THR A 140 4.37 4.73 -38.86
N THR A 141 3.06 4.56 -38.66
CA THR A 141 2.40 4.64 -37.34
C THR A 141 2.37 3.30 -36.60
N ILE A 142 2.95 2.24 -37.16
CA ILE A 142 2.91 0.89 -36.62
C ILE A 142 3.85 0.80 -35.42
N VAL A 143 3.27 0.54 -34.24
CA VAL A 143 3.98 0.37 -32.98
C VAL A 143 3.37 -0.79 -32.22
N ALA A 144 4.20 -1.58 -31.56
CA ALA A 144 3.80 -2.61 -30.63
C ALA A 144 4.61 -2.47 -29.34
N PHE A 145 4.07 -2.98 -28.24
CA PHE A 145 4.78 -3.12 -26.99
C PHE A 145 5.06 -4.60 -26.75
N SER A 146 6.23 -4.92 -26.22
CA SER A 146 6.53 -6.29 -25.80
C SER A 146 5.68 -6.72 -24.60
N ASP A 147 5.35 -8.00 -24.51
CA ASP A 147 4.58 -8.58 -23.42
C ASP A 147 5.44 -8.97 -22.21
N ASP A 148 4.84 -9.66 -21.23
CA ASP A 148 5.51 -10.11 -20.01
C ASP A 148 6.71 -11.04 -20.24
N GLY A 149 6.74 -11.77 -21.36
CA GLY A 149 7.87 -12.61 -21.77
C GLY A 149 8.82 -11.91 -22.75
N GLY A 150 8.66 -10.60 -22.92
CA GLY A 150 9.36 -9.75 -23.88
C GLY A 150 8.97 -10.00 -25.33
N GLU A 151 7.91 -10.76 -25.61
CA GLU A 151 7.48 -11.10 -26.96
C GLU A 151 6.70 -9.94 -27.58
N PHE A 152 6.91 -9.63 -28.85
CA PHE A 152 6.18 -8.60 -29.57
C PHE A 152 5.69 -9.09 -30.93
N ARG A 153 4.65 -8.42 -31.45
CA ARG A 153 4.09 -8.66 -32.78
C ARG A 153 3.64 -7.35 -33.40
N LEU A 154 4.19 -7.01 -34.56
CA LEU A 154 3.79 -5.91 -35.42
C LEU A 154 2.96 -6.49 -36.57
N ASN A 155 1.70 -6.09 -36.69
CA ASN A 155 0.83 -6.49 -37.78
C ASN A 155 0.78 -5.40 -38.85
N GLY A 156 0.49 -5.79 -40.10
CA GLY A 156 0.28 -4.82 -41.18
C GLY A 156 1.57 -4.14 -41.65
N VAL A 157 2.74 -4.73 -41.40
CA VAL A 157 4.02 -4.14 -41.81
C VAL A 157 4.11 -4.20 -43.34
N PRO A 158 4.35 -3.06 -44.04
CA PRO A 158 4.45 -3.06 -45.50
C PRO A 158 5.50 -4.07 -45.99
N ALA A 159 5.17 -4.85 -47.02
CA ALA A 159 6.14 -5.79 -47.60
C ALA A 159 7.34 -5.05 -48.23
N GLY A 160 8.51 -5.65 -48.12
CA GLY A 160 9.80 -5.10 -48.53
C GLY A 160 10.74 -4.82 -47.35
N GLU A 161 11.77 -4.02 -47.60
CA GLU A 161 12.76 -3.63 -46.59
C GLU A 161 12.15 -2.62 -45.60
N ALA A 162 12.06 -3.01 -44.33
CA ALA A 162 11.54 -2.19 -43.25
C ALA A 162 12.61 -2.02 -42.16
N ALA A 163 12.77 -0.80 -41.64
CA ALA A 163 13.60 -0.56 -40.46
C ALA A 163 12.74 -0.60 -39.21
N VAL A 164 13.11 -1.44 -38.25
CA VAL A 164 12.40 -1.61 -36.97
C VAL A 164 13.31 -1.15 -35.83
N VAL A 165 12.75 -0.36 -34.93
CA VAL A 165 13.45 0.25 -33.81
C VAL A 165 12.84 -0.23 -32.50
N ALA A 166 13.66 -0.74 -31.58
CA ALA A 166 13.27 -1.08 -30.22
C ALA A 166 13.82 -0.06 -29.22
N LYS A 167 12.95 0.40 -28.31
CA LYS A 167 13.27 1.38 -27.26
C LYS A 167 12.80 0.91 -25.90
N TYR A 168 13.63 1.19 -24.90
CA TYR A 168 13.35 0.90 -23.50
C TYR A 168 14.03 1.94 -22.61
N ALA A 169 13.36 2.37 -21.54
CA ALA A 169 13.93 3.34 -20.60
C ALA A 169 15.24 2.79 -20.00
N GLY A 170 16.27 3.63 -19.87
CA GLY A 170 17.57 3.21 -19.33
C GLY A 170 18.45 2.32 -20.23
N LEU A 171 18.00 1.92 -21.43
CA LEU A 171 18.77 1.12 -22.39
C LEU A 171 19.04 1.88 -23.70
N GLN A 172 20.07 1.45 -24.43
CA GLN A 172 20.40 1.98 -25.75
C GLN A 172 19.34 1.56 -26.77
N THR A 173 18.97 2.49 -27.65
CA THR A 173 18.03 2.21 -28.75
C THR A 173 18.70 1.28 -29.77
N SER A 174 18.01 0.21 -30.17
CA SER A 174 18.47 -0.70 -31.20
C SER A 174 17.65 -0.51 -32.48
N ARG A 175 18.33 -0.44 -33.64
CA ARG A 175 17.74 -0.24 -34.97
C ARG A 175 18.21 -1.35 -35.88
N THR A 176 17.27 -2.11 -36.44
CA THR A 176 17.56 -3.28 -37.28
C THR A 176 16.68 -3.28 -38.53
N GLY A 177 17.28 -3.50 -39.70
CA GLY A 177 16.56 -3.71 -40.95
C GLY A 177 16.04 -5.14 -41.05
N ILE A 178 14.83 -5.32 -41.58
CA ILE A 178 14.24 -6.63 -41.86
C ILE A 178 13.50 -6.60 -43.19
N ASN A 179 13.60 -7.69 -43.95
CA ASN A 179 12.80 -7.88 -45.15
C ASN A 179 11.49 -8.60 -44.79
N VAL A 180 10.36 -8.00 -45.14
CA VAL A 180 9.02 -8.53 -44.85
C VAL A 180 8.39 -9.03 -46.14
N GLU A 181 8.11 -10.33 -46.20
CA GLU A 181 7.38 -10.92 -47.33
C GLU A 181 5.85 -10.78 -47.14
N PRO A 182 5.08 -10.55 -48.23
CA PRO A 182 3.61 -10.47 -48.17
C PRO A 182 2.98 -11.69 -47.50
N GLY A 183 2.13 -11.47 -46.48
CA GLY A 183 1.39 -12.53 -45.78
C GLY A 183 2.24 -13.44 -44.86
N GLN A 184 3.57 -13.27 -44.84
CA GLN A 184 4.50 -14.06 -44.05
C GLN A 184 4.80 -13.39 -42.70
N ALA A 185 5.26 -14.19 -41.73
CA ALA A 185 5.74 -13.71 -40.43
C ALA A 185 7.26 -13.75 -40.36
N ALA A 186 7.90 -12.57 -40.32
CA ALA A 186 9.35 -12.42 -40.14
C ALA A 186 9.72 -12.42 -38.65
N LEU A 187 10.83 -13.06 -38.30
CA LEU A 187 11.35 -13.11 -36.92
C LEU A 187 12.44 -12.05 -36.72
N LEU A 188 12.29 -11.20 -35.70
CA LEU A 188 13.26 -10.16 -35.33
C LEU A 188 13.41 -10.08 -33.81
N ASN A 189 14.58 -10.46 -33.28
CA ASN A 189 14.88 -10.29 -31.86
C ASN A 189 15.71 -9.04 -31.64
N PHE A 190 15.49 -8.37 -30.51
CA PHE A 190 16.25 -7.21 -30.07
C PHE A 190 17.03 -7.52 -28.80
N ASP A 191 18.34 -7.37 -28.87
CA ASP A 191 19.23 -7.41 -27.72
C ASP A 191 19.59 -5.97 -27.35
N LEU A 192 18.97 -5.45 -26.28
CA LEU A 192 19.20 -4.10 -25.81
C LEU A 192 20.36 -4.07 -24.82
N THR A 193 21.29 -3.14 -25.03
CA THR A 193 22.46 -2.91 -24.18
C THR A 193 22.22 -1.76 -23.21
N ALA A 194 22.74 -1.87 -21.99
CA ALA A 194 22.76 -0.74 -21.07
C ALA A 194 23.74 0.35 -21.58
N TYR A 195 23.49 1.61 -21.24
CA TYR A 195 24.49 2.67 -21.48
C TYR A 195 25.79 2.32 -20.74
N ALA A 196 26.88 2.12 -21.50
CA ALA A 196 28.14 1.59 -20.98
C ALA A 196 28.70 2.45 -19.83
N ALA A 197 29.13 1.78 -18.76
CA ALA A 197 30.07 2.35 -17.82
C ALA A 197 31.46 2.32 -18.47
N ALA A 198 31.97 3.46 -18.93
CA ALA A 198 33.37 3.54 -19.36
C ALA A 198 34.27 3.04 -18.22
N GLY A 199 35.02 1.95 -18.48
CA GLY A 199 36.06 1.42 -17.59
C GLY A 199 35.62 0.61 -16.36
N GLY A 200 34.36 0.18 -16.26
CA GLY A 200 33.85 -0.53 -15.07
C GLY A 200 33.92 -2.06 -15.14
N ASP A 201 34.21 -2.69 -14.01
CA ASP A 201 34.32 -4.15 -13.83
C ASP A 201 32.96 -4.84 -14.08
N ALA A 202 32.92 -6.12 -14.51
CA ALA A 202 31.66 -6.79 -14.88
C ALA A 202 30.61 -6.87 -13.74
N VAL A 203 31.07 -6.83 -12.48
CA VAL A 203 30.21 -6.79 -11.28
C VAL A 203 29.55 -5.41 -11.12
N GLU A 204 30.23 -4.35 -11.52
CA GLU A 204 29.71 -2.98 -11.48
C GLU A 204 28.56 -2.80 -12.46
N ALA A 205 28.72 -3.28 -13.71
CA ALA A 205 27.69 -3.21 -14.74
C ALA A 205 26.39 -3.94 -14.33
N VAL A 206 26.49 -5.14 -13.74
CA VAL A 206 25.33 -5.93 -13.33
C VAL A 206 24.59 -5.31 -12.13
N THR A 207 25.32 -4.74 -11.16
CA THR A 207 24.73 -4.15 -9.94
C THR A 207 23.92 -2.90 -10.28
N ILE A 208 24.55 -2.01 -11.04
CA ILE A 208 23.97 -0.75 -11.45
C ILE A 208 22.78 -0.99 -12.39
N THR A 209 22.83 -1.98 -13.28
CA THR A 209 21.74 -2.23 -14.23
C THR A 209 20.53 -2.95 -13.61
N ALA A 210 20.70 -3.85 -12.64
CA ALA A 210 19.56 -4.53 -12.01
C ALA A 210 18.64 -3.56 -11.23
N ALA A 211 19.22 -2.61 -10.51
CA ALA A 211 18.50 -1.53 -9.83
C ALA A 211 17.74 -0.62 -10.80
N ARG A 212 18.35 -0.33 -11.97
CA ARG A 212 17.77 0.51 -13.03
C ARG A 212 16.63 -0.18 -13.75
N ASP A 213 16.66 -1.50 -13.86
CA ASP A 213 15.68 -2.30 -14.60
C ASP A 213 14.27 -2.18 -14.00
N GLY A 214 14.15 -2.20 -12.67
CA GLY A 214 12.86 -2.04 -11.97
C GLY A 214 12.22 -0.67 -12.21
N GLN A 215 13.00 0.41 -12.07
CA GLN A 215 12.53 1.76 -12.35
C GLN A 215 12.19 1.96 -13.83
N ALA A 216 13.02 1.43 -14.73
CA ALA A 216 12.75 1.45 -16.18
C ALA A 216 11.46 0.71 -16.52
N ALA A 217 11.24 -0.48 -15.95
CA ALA A 217 10.02 -1.25 -16.14
C ALA A 217 8.77 -0.50 -15.66
N ALA A 218 8.85 0.16 -14.50
CA ALA A 218 7.77 1.00 -14.00
C ALA A 218 7.48 2.20 -14.92
N ILE A 219 8.52 2.89 -15.40
CA ILE A 219 8.39 3.99 -16.37
C ILE A 219 7.77 3.52 -17.69
N MET A 220 8.20 2.37 -18.20
CA MET A 220 7.70 1.81 -19.45
C MET A 220 6.24 1.35 -19.32
N GLU A 221 5.84 0.77 -18.18
CA GLU A 221 4.42 0.47 -17.89
C GLU A 221 3.57 1.75 -17.87
N ARG A 222 4.03 2.81 -17.19
CA ARG A 222 3.33 4.12 -17.20
C ARG A 222 3.23 4.72 -18.60
N ARG A 223 4.26 4.54 -19.44
CA ARG A 223 4.25 5.02 -20.84
C ARG A 223 3.32 4.19 -21.74
N ALA A 224 3.29 2.88 -21.59
CA ALA A 224 2.46 1.98 -22.40
C ALA A 224 0.97 2.01 -21.99
N SER A 225 0.67 2.28 -20.72
CA SER A 225 -0.71 2.30 -20.21
C SER A 225 -1.55 3.47 -20.74
N THR A 226 -2.80 3.18 -21.13
CA THR A 226 -3.86 4.18 -21.38
C THR A 226 -4.53 4.64 -20.09
N ASN A 227 -4.59 3.79 -19.06
CA ASN A 227 -5.11 4.17 -17.74
C ASN A 227 -4.16 5.12 -16.99
N ALA A 228 -4.72 5.98 -16.14
CA ALA A 228 -3.98 6.90 -15.27
C ALA A 228 -3.40 6.17 -14.05
N LYS A 229 -2.25 5.51 -14.23
CA LYS A 229 -1.63 4.70 -13.17
C LYS A 229 -0.23 5.19 -12.76
N ASN A 230 0.07 4.96 -11.48
CA ASN A 230 1.42 5.04 -10.93
C ASN A 230 1.94 3.64 -10.68
N VAL A 231 3.21 3.39 -10.99
CA VAL A 231 3.80 2.06 -10.91
C VAL A 231 5.13 2.18 -10.19
N VAL A 232 5.37 1.26 -9.26
CA VAL A 232 6.62 1.20 -8.51
C VAL A 232 7.07 -0.25 -8.43
N ALA A 233 8.32 -0.53 -8.79
CA ALA A 233 8.89 -1.87 -8.74
C ALA A 233 9.21 -2.28 -7.30
N ALA A 234 8.90 -3.53 -6.93
CA ALA A 234 9.10 -4.08 -5.59
C ALA A 234 10.57 -4.02 -5.14
N ASP A 235 11.49 -4.26 -6.08
CA ASP A 235 12.94 -4.31 -5.81
C ASP A 235 13.58 -2.89 -5.67
N ASN A 236 12.83 -1.78 -5.79
CA ASN A 236 13.36 -0.40 -5.72
C ASN A 236 13.73 0.09 -4.31
N PHE A 237 13.27 -0.55 -3.23
CA PHE A 237 13.47 -0.08 -1.84
C PHE A 237 14.38 -0.96 -1.00
N GLY A 238 15.17 -1.83 -1.65
CA GLY A 238 16.14 -2.68 -0.98
C GLY A 238 15.48 -3.76 -0.12
N ALA A 239 16.16 -4.16 0.96
CA ALA A 239 15.65 -5.15 1.89
C ALA A 239 14.57 -4.53 2.79
N LEU A 240 13.36 -5.09 2.77
CA LEU A 240 12.25 -4.63 3.61
C LEU A 240 12.23 -5.39 4.94
N THR A 241 11.90 -4.69 6.02
CA THR A 241 11.63 -5.31 7.32
C THR A 241 10.25 -5.99 7.29
N MET A 242 10.15 -7.22 7.83
CA MET A 242 8.91 -8.02 7.97
C MET A 242 8.21 -8.52 6.69
N GLY A 243 8.60 -8.05 5.50
CA GLY A 243 7.91 -8.41 4.26
C GLY A 243 6.53 -7.77 4.10
N ASP A 244 6.33 -6.61 4.73
CA ASP A 244 5.07 -5.87 4.71
C ASP A 244 4.92 -4.97 3.47
N VAL A 245 3.71 -4.98 2.89
CA VAL A 245 3.38 -4.21 1.68
C VAL A 245 3.19 -2.73 2.02
N GLY A 246 2.69 -2.41 3.22
CA GLY A 246 2.54 -1.03 3.69
C GLY A 246 3.88 -0.29 3.75
N GLU A 247 4.90 -0.93 4.29
CA GLU A 247 6.27 -0.38 4.35
C GLU A 247 6.86 -0.01 2.98
N PHE A 248 6.43 -0.69 1.93
CA PHE A 248 6.76 -0.32 0.56
C PHE A 248 5.88 0.85 0.08
N MET A 249 4.57 0.76 0.28
CA MET A 249 3.59 1.72 -0.24
C MET A 249 3.70 3.12 0.35
N LYS A 250 4.27 3.31 1.55
CA LYS A 250 4.54 4.64 2.14
C LYS A 250 5.41 5.54 1.25
N ASN A 251 6.12 4.93 0.30
CA ASN A 251 6.98 5.59 -0.65
C ASN A 251 6.28 5.94 -1.98
N MET A 252 5.01 5.59 -2.16
CA MET A 252 4.30 5.92 -3.40
C MET A 252 3.80 7.38 -3.38
N PRO A 253 3.93 8.12 -4.50
CA PRO A 253 3.31 9.44 -4.63
C PRO A 253 1.78 9.37 -4.53
N GLY A 254 1.16 10.33 -3.83
CA GLY A 254 -0.30 10.40 -3.71
C GLY A 254 -0.91 9.47 -2.65
N VAL A 255 -0.07 8.81 -1.83
CA VAL A 255 -0.48 7.80 -0.84
C VAL A 255 -0.07 8.23 0.57
N SER A 256 -0.96 8.00 1.52
CA SER A 256 -0.66 8.00 2.97
C SER A 256 -1.14 6.70 3.59
N LEU A 257 -0.61 6.33 4.76
CA LEU A 257 -0.92 5.07 5.42
C LEU A 257 -1.57 5.28 6.78
N ASP A 258 -2.47 4.37 7.13
CA ASP A 258 -3.00 4.23 8.47
C ASP A 258 -2.12 3.26 9.26
N TYR A 259 -1.79 3.65 10.49
CA TYR A 259 -0.97 2.86 11.40
C TYR A 259 -1.77 2.44 12.62
N THR A 260 -1.70 1.16 12.96
CA THR A 260 -2.08 0.66 14.27
C THR A 260 -0.78 0.42 15.03
N GLU A 261 -0.49 1.37 15.93
CA GLU A 261 0.78 1.42 16.67
C GLU A 261 1.98 1.51 15.72
N VAL A 262 2.80 0.46 15.63
CA VAL A 262 4.01 0.42 14.80
C VAL A 262 3.77 -0.12 13.39
N ASP A 263 2.65 -0.82 13.17
CA ASP A 263 2.40 -1.51 11.91
C ASP A 263 1.50 -0.68 11.00
N ALA A 264 1.92 -0.57 9.74
CA ALA A 264 1.04 -0.07 8.69
C ALA A 264 -0.07 -1.10 8.48
N THR A 265 -1.32 -0.65 8.48
CA THR A 265 -2.47 -1.56 8.36
C THR A 265 -3.34 -1.29 7.15
N ALA A 266 -3.40 -0.05 6.66
CA ALA A 266 -4.19 0.29 5.47
C ALA A 266 -3.62 1.49 4.70
N VAL A 267 -4.18 1.73 3.51
CA VAL A 267 -3.75 2.79 2.59
C VAL A 267 -4.87 3.81 2.38
N ARG A 268 -4.50 5.09 2.33
CA ARG A 268 -5.34 6.20 1.89
C ARG A 268 -4.81 6.74 0.56
N ILE A 269 -5.59 6.60 -0.51
CA ILE A 269 -5.28 7.18 -1.82
C ILE A 269 -5.86 8.58 -1.88
N GLY A 270 -5.04 9.61 -2.06
CA GLY A 270 -5.51 11.00 -2.07
C GLY A 270 -6.21 11.41 -0.76
N GLY A 271 -5.77 10.85 0.38
CA GLY A 271 -6.35 11.15 1.69
C GLY A 271 -7.76 10.60 1.93
N LEU A 272 -8.31 9.82 0.99
CA LEU A 272 -9.59 9.16 1.18
C LEU A 272 -9.48 8.02 2.16
N ASP A 273 -10.57 7.73 2.86
CA ASP A 273 -10.62 6.61 3.79
C ASP A 273 -10.26 5.28 3.12
N PRO A 274 -9.55 4.35 3.80
CA PRO A 274 -9.12 3.11 3.19
C PRO A 274 -10.24 2.27 2.58
N LYS A 275 -11.49 2.42 3.05
CA LYS A 275 -12.67 1.75 2.45
C LYS A 275 -12.89 2.12 0.97
N TYR A 276 -12.39 3.26 0.50
CA TYR A 276 -12.50 3.69 -0.91
C TYR A 276 -11.43 3.07 -1.83
N SER A 277 -10.51 2.28 -1.28
CA SER A 277 -9.43 1.64 -2.02
C SER A 277 -9.63 0.14 -2.06
N THR A 278 -9.22 -0.50 -3.14
CA THR A 278 -9.31 -1.96 -3.28
C THR A 278 -8.02 -2.57 -3.76
N PHE A 279 -7.84 -3.84 -3.44
CA PHE A 279 -6.65 -4.58 -3.80
C PHE A 279 -6.96 -5.78 -4.69
N THR A 280 -6.11 -5.96 -5.68
CA THR A 280 -6.08 -7.14 -6.55
C THR A 280 -4.67 -7.71 -6.60
N THR A 281 -4.55 -9.01 -6.84
CA THR A 281 -3.28 -9.65 -7.21
C THR A 281 -3.42 -10.18 -8.63
N ASP A 282 -2.61 -9.67 -9.55
CA ASP A 282 -2.72 -9.94 -11.00
C ASP A 282 -4.16 -9.80 -11.54
N GLY A 283 -4.90 -8.79 -11.04
CA GLY A 283 -6.30 -8.54 -11.39
C GLY A 283 -7.34 -9.42 -10.69
N ALA A 284 -6.94 -10.39 -9.86
CA ALA A 284 -7.86 -11.16 -9.02
C ALA A 284 -8.17 -10.42 -7.71
N ARG A 285 -9.46 -10.31 -7.35
CA ARG A 285 -9.92 -9.59 -6.16
C ARG A 285 -9.47 -10.30 -4.87
N MET A 286 -9.00 -9.53 -3.90
CA MET A 286 -8.61 -10.04 -2.59
C MET A 286 -9.75 -9.89 -1.59
N ALA A 287 -10.11 -10.99 -0.93
CA ALA A 287 -11.01 -11.00 0.22
C ALA A 287 -10.39 -10.29 1.42
N THR A 288 -11.22 -9.80 2.34
CA THR A 288 -10.74 -9.10 3.54
C THR A 288 -11.50 -9.52 4.82
N ALA A 289 -10.74 -9.90 5.84
CA ALA A 289 -11.11 -9.99 7.25
C ALA A 289 -9.90 -9.57 8.10
N THR A 290 -10.03 -8.59 8.99
CA THR A 290 -8.87 -7.94 9.64
C THR A 290 -9.19 -7.42 11.03
N SER A 291 -8.15 -7.27 11.85
CA SER A 291 -8.21 -6.77 13.23
C SER A 291 -8.71 -5.33 13.38
N ASN A 292 -8.53 -4.49 12.35
CA ASN A 292 -8.71 -3.04 12.48
C ASN A 292 -10.07 -2.54 11.98
N ASN A 293 -10.81 -3.35 11.21
CA ASN A 293 -12.16 -3.02 10.71
C ASN A 293 -12.86 -4.28 10.22
N ASN A 294 -13.24 -5.13 11.15
CA ASN A 294 -13.80 -6.42 10.79
C ASN A 294 -15.24 -6.36 10.27
N SER A 295 -15.95 -5.26 10.52
CA SER A 295 -17.31 -5.02 10.02
C SER A 295 -17.37 -4.23 8.70
N GLY A 296 -16.21 -3.84 8.17
CA GLY A 296 -16.11 -3.02 6.95
C GLY A 296 -15.47 -3.75 5.78
N ARG A 297 -15.24 -3.01 4.69
CA ARG A 297 -14.72 -3.54 3.42
C ARG A 297 -13.27 -3.23 3.11
N GLN A 298 -12.59 -2.52 4.00
CA GLN A 298 -11.21 -2.12 3.76
C GLN A 298 -10.29 -3.35 3.70
N ASN A 299 -9.35 -3.37 2.75
CA ASN A 299 -8.26 -4.34 2.77
C ASN A 299 -7.23 -3.95 3.84
N SER A 300 -6.61 -4.95 4.46
CA SER A 300 -5.55 -4.74 5.44
C SER A 300 -4.24 -5.37 4.99
N PHE A 301 -3.12 -4.71 5.31
CA PHE A 301 -1.78 -5.24 5.02
C PHE A 301 -1.43 -6.48 5.84
N GLU A 302 -2.19 -6.81 6.90
CA GLU A 302 -2.09 -8.08 7.62
C GLU A 302 -2.30 -9.29 6.69
N GLN A 303 -3.10 -9.14 5.64
CA GLN A 303 -3.47 -10.21 4.71
C GLN A 303 -2.48 -10.38 3.55
N MET A 304 -1.49 -9.50 3.43
CA MET A 304 -0.66 -9.36 2.23
C MET A 304 0.82 -9.52 2.55
N SER A 305 1.60 -9.94 1.57
CA SER A 305 3.06 -9.91 1.65
C SER A 305 3.66 -9.39 0.36
N ILE A 306 4.78 -8.67 0.47
CA ILE A 306 5.58 -8.24 -0.68
C ILE A 306 6.37 -9.41 -1.31
N THR A 307 6.42 -10.56 -0.62
CA THR A 307 7.07 -11.78 -1.12
C THR A 307 6.50 -12.15 -2.48
N GLY A 308 7.35 -12.40 -3.47
CA GLY A 308 6.90 -12.80 -4.80
C GLY A 308 6.25 -11.70 -5.66
N ILE A 309 6.20 -10.45 -5.20
CA ILE A 309 5.68 -9.30 -5.96
C ILE A 309 6.79 -8.67 -6.82
N ASP A 310 6.48 -8.36 -8.07
CA ASP A 310 7.34 -7.67 -9.05
C ASP A 310 7.16 -6.15 -9.01
N SER A 311 5.91 -5.70 -9.02
CA SER A 311 5.55 -4.29 -8.99
C SER A 311 4.19 -4.06 -8.33
N ILE A 312 4.01 -2.87 -7.76
CA ILE A 312 2.70 -2.38 -7.30
C ILE A 312 2.21 -1.31 -8.26
N GLU A 313 0.98 -1.47 -8.72
CA GLU A 313 0.32 -0.56 -9.67
C GLU A 313 -0.86 0.12 -8.97
N LEU A 314 -0.80 1.43 -8.82
CA LEU A 314 -1.89 2.27 -8.33
C LEU A 314 -2.64 2.88 -9.52
N ASN A 315 -3.85 2.40 -9.79
CA ASN A 315 -4.75 3.00 -10.77
C ASN A 315 -5.53 4.14 -10.12
N ASN A 316 -5.28 5.38 -10.55
CA ASN A 316 -5.95 6.55 -10.01
C ASN A 316 -7.41 6.65 -10.47
N THR A 317 -7.73 6.13 -11.65
CA THR A 317 -9.08 6.02 -12.22
C THR A 317 -9.36 4.58 -12.61
N LEU A 318 -10.64 4.26 -12.75
CA LEU A 318 -11.10 2.92 -13.14
C LEU A 318 -11.47 2.90 -14.63
N GLN A 319 -11.07 1.84 -15.31
CA GLN A 319 -11.52 1.53 -16.67
C GLN A 319 -12.80 0.69 -16.61
N ALA A 320 -13.54 0.59 -17.71
CA ALA A 320 -14.79 -0.17 -17.75
C ALA A 320 -14.57 -1.69 -17.55
N SER A 321 -13.37 -2.18 -17.86
CA SER A 321 -12.94 -3.55 -17.59
C SER A 321 -12.67 -3.87 -16.11
N MET A 322 -12.61 -2.86 -15.24
CA MET A 322 -12.34 -3.01 -13.80
C MET A 322 -13.62 -2.98 -12.97
N ASP A 323 -13.59 -3.53 -11.76
CA ASP A 323 -14.71 -3.41 -10.81
C ASP A 323 -14.92 -1.93 -10.42
N ALA A 324 -16.18 -1.48 -10.41
CA ALA A 324 -16.52 -0.07 -10.18
C ALA A 324 -16.50 0.34 -8.69
N ASP A 325 -15.92 -0.47 -7.80
CA ASP A 325 -16.11 -0.37 -6.34
C ASP A 325 -14.93 0.23 -5.58
N SER A 326 -14.18 1.11 -6.26
CA SER A 326 -12.94 1.69 -5.73
C SER A 326 -12.81 3.20 -6.03
N PRO A 327 -13.68 4.07 -5.46
CA PRO A 327 -13.68 5.50 -5.79
C PRO A 327 -12.34 6.22 -5.58
N GLY A 328 -11.55 5.78 -4.61
CA GLY A 328 -10.22 6.32 -4.35
C GLY A 328 -9.17 5.88 -5.38
N GLY A 329 -9.39 4.73 -6.01
CA GLY A 329 -8.46 4.06 -6.91
C GLY A 329 -8.27 2.60 -6.50
N SER A 330 -7.65 1.81 -7.37
CA SER A 330 -7.37 0.40 -7.11
C SER A 330 -5.87 0.11 -7.17
N ILE A 331 -5.43 -0.79 -6.31
CA ILE A 331 -4.04 -1.23 -6.22
C ILE A 331 -3.95 -2.66 -6.72
N ASN A 332 -3.07 -2.90 -7.68
CA ASN A 332 -2.78 -4.22 -8.20
C ASN A 332 -1.36 -4.64 -7.80
N LEU A 333 -1.26 -5.74 -7.07
CA LEU A 333 -0.01 -6.42 -6.73
C LEU A 333 0.33 -7.36 -7.88
N ARG A 334 1.35 -7.02 -8.66
CA ARG A 334 1.76 -7.83 -9.81
C ARG A 334 2.80 -8.87 -9.36
N SER A 335 2.55 -10.14 -9.60
CA SER A 335 3.46 -11.21 -9.18
C SER A 335 4.70 -11.33 -10.09
N LYS A 336 5.77 -11.92 -9.55
CA LYS A 336 6.96 -12.30 -10.33
C LYS A 336 6.59 -13.38 -11.34
N TYR A 337 7.05 -13.20 -12.57
CA TYR A 337 6.71 -14.04 -13.72
C TYR A 337 7.91 -14.90 -14.15
N ALA A 338 7.68 -16.18 -14.50
CA ALA A 338 8.74 -17.13 -14.79
C ALA A 338 9.42 -16.90 -16.16
N PHE A 339 8.65 -16.56 -17.20
CA PHE A 339 9.19 -16.31 -18.54
C PHE A 339 9.96 -14.99 -18.69
N LEU A 340 10.14 -14.22 -17.61
CA LEU A 340 11.05 -13.07 -17.61
C LEU A 340 12.51 -13.48 -17.84
N ARG A 341 12.87 -14.77 -17.74
CA ARG A 341 14.26 -15.24 -17.68
C ARG A 341 14.55 -16.37 -18.67
N ARG A 342 15.81 -16.49 -19.10
CA ARG A 342 16.30 -17.57 -19.99
C ARG A 342 16.83 -18.79 -19.24
N SER A 343 17.15 -18.66 -17.95
CA SER A 343 17.79 -19.71 -17.15
C SER A 343 17.14 -19.84 -15.78
N ARG A 344 17.37 -21.00 -15.17
CA ARG A 344 17.07 -21.27 -13.76
C ARG A 344 17.66 -20.18 -12.88
N LEU A 345 16.86 -19.77 -11.90
CA LEU A 345 17.23 -18.83 -10.87
C LEU A 345 16.86 -19.41 -9.51
N LEU A 346 17.85 -19.55 -8.63
CA LEU A 346 17.61 -19.81 -7.21
C LEU A 346 18.11 -18.62 -6.40
N ARG A 347 17.25 -18.07 -5.57
CA ARG A 347 17.58 -17.02 -4.62
C ARG A 347 17.25 -17.48 -3.22
N PHE A 348 18.10 -17.16 -2.27
CA PHE A 348 17.74 -17.24 -0.87
C PHE A 348 18.23 -16.00 -0.13
N GLN A 349 17.60 -15.72 0.99
CA GLN A 349 18.00 -14.73 1.95
C GLN A 349 17.79 -15.35 3.33
N VAL A 350 18.76 -15.19 4.21
CA VAL A 350 18.67 -15.58 5.62
C VAL A 350 19.22 -14.46 6.47
N GLY A 351 18.61 -14.20 7.62
CA GLY A 351 19.00 -13.09 8.47
C GLY A 351 18.41 -13.15 9.87
N GLY A 352 18.66 -12.10 10.62
CA GLY A 352 18.10 -11.86 11.95
C GLY A 352 17.43 -10.49 12.01
N VAL A 353 16.26 -10.44 12.63
CA VAL A 353 15.48 -9.23 12.84
C VAL A 353 15.43 -8.93 14.34
N GLY A 354 15.73 -7.69 14.70
CA GLY A 354 15.62 -7.18 16.06
C GLY A 354 15.20 -5.71 16.06
N THR A 355 14.97 -5.18 17.24
CA THR A 355 14.69 -3.76 17.49
C THR A 355 15.77 -3.14 18.39
N SER A 356 15.74 -1.82 18.57
CA SER A 356 16.58 -1.13 19.56
C SER A 356 16.42 -1.67 20.98
N ASP A 357 15.31 -2.32 21.28
CA ASP A 357 15.01 -2.92 22.60
C ASP A 357 15.47 -4.38 22.70
N SER A 358 16.03 -4.94 21.62
CA SER A 358 16.43 -6.34 21.57
C SER A 358 17.79 -6.57 22.20
N THR A 359 17.91 -7.68 22.94
CA THR A 359 19.16 -8.16 23.54
C THR A 359 19.54 -9.55 23.02
N LEU A 360 20.81 -9.94 23.18
CA LEU A 360 21.26 -11.31 22.86
C LEU A 360 20.74 -12.35 23.86
N SER A 361 20.48 -11.94 25.11
CA SER A 361 19.85 -12.78 26.13
C SER A 361 18.34 -12.82 25.97
N ARG A 362 17.72 -13.92 26.41
CA ARG A 362 16.26 -14.01 26.52
C ARG A 362 15.75 -13.12 27.66
N GLN A 363 14.57 -12.54 27.48
CA GLN A 363 13.91 -11.67 28.46
C GLN A 363 12.61 -12.30 28.94
N TYR A 364 12.25 -12.07 30.20
CA TYR A 364 10.91 -12.43 30.69
C TYR A 364 9.88 -11.52 30.06
N LEU A 365 8.80 -12.09 29.53
CA LEU A 365 7.60 -11.37 29.10
C LEU A 365 6.49 -11.54 30.15
N PRO A 366 5.36 -10.83 30.03
CA PRO A 366 4.27 -10.91 31.01
C PRO A 366 3.58 -12.28 31.12
N ASP A 367 3.93 -13.27 30.29
CA ASP A 367 3.59 -14.68 30.48
C ASP A 367 4.50 -15.40 31.50
N ASP A 368 5.42 -14.65 32.12
CA ASP A 368 6.43 -15.10 33.07
C ASP A 368 7.45 -16.10 32.50
N LYS A 369 7.56 -16.18 31.16
CA LYS A 369 8.51 -17.06 30.46
C LYS A 369 9.58 -16.24 29.73
N LYS A 370 10.72 -16.89 29.46
CA LYS A 370 11.85 -16.28 28.73
C LYS A 370 11.67 -16.40 27.21
N HIS A 371 11.60 -15.25 26.54
CA HIS A 371 11.50 -15.14 25.09
C HIS A 371 12.78 -14.59 24.45
N MET A 372 13.03 -14.95 23.20
CA MET A 372 14.05 -14.30 22.39
C MET A 372 13.54 -12.94 21.91
N THR A 373 14.42 -11.97 21.74
CA THR A 373 14.07 -10.65 21.16
C THR A 373 14.67 -10.44 19.77
N ILE A 374 15.54 -11.35 19.32
CA ILE A 374 16.05 -11.38 17.94
C ILE A 374 15.55 -12.66 17.29
N TYR A 375 14.87 -12.53 16.15
CA TYR A 375 14.21 -13.63 15.45
C TYR A 375 14.83 -13.88 14.09
N PRO A 376 14.86 -15.13 13.60
CA PRO A 376 15.35 -15.43 12.26
C PRO A 376 14.39 -14.89 11.19
N SER A 377 14.96 -14.45 10.07
CA SER A 377 14.25 -14.19 8.82
C SER A 377 14.79 -15.08 7.72
N ALA A 378 13.91 -15.55 6.83
CA ALA A 378 14.30 -16.36 5.69
C ALA A 378 13.39 -16.10 4.49
N GLN A 379 13.95 -16.11 3.29
CA GLN A 379 13.22 -16.07 2.03
C GLN A 379 13.90 -16.99 1.03
N VAL A 380 13.11 -17.69 0.22
CA VAL A 380 13.57 -18.49 -0.91
C VAL A 380 12.74 -18.15 -2.14
N GLY A 381 13.40 -18.05 -3.28
CA GLY A 381 12.79 -17.84 -4.58
C GLY A 381 13.39 -18.79 -5.60
N TYR A 382 12.54 -19.48 -6.35
CA TYR A 382 12.93 -20.35 -7.45
C TYR A 382 12.16 -19.91 -8.70
N GLY A 383 12.83 -19.90 -9.85
CA GLY A 383 12.19 -19.68 -11.13
C GLY A 383 12.91 -20.44 -12.22
N ASP A 384 12.17 -21.11 -13.09
CA ASP A 384 12.74 -21.87 -14.20
C ASP A 384 11.75 -21.96 -15.37
N VAL A 385 12.28 -22.29 -16.53
CA VAL A 385 11.53 -22.46 -17.77
C VAL A 385 11.85 -23.84 -18.36
N PHE A 386 10.82 -24.65 -18.52
CA PHE A 386 10.85 -26.03 -19.00
C PHE A 386 10.15 -26.17 -20.36
N LEU A 387 10.19 -27.39 -20.91
CA LEU A 387 9.49 -27.78 -22.14
C LEU A 387 9.81 -26.81 -23.30
N ASP A 388 11.09 -26.57 -23.55
CA ASP A 388 11.59 -25.69 -24.63
C ASP A 388 10.97 -24.28 -24.63
N GLY A 389 10.73 -23.71 -23.44
CA GLY A 389 10.14 -22.37 -23.33
C GLY A 389 8.62 -22.35 -23.25
N ARG A 390 7.97 -23.50 -23.04
CA ARG A 390 6.50 -23.59 -22.95
C ARG A 390 5.96 -23.65 -21.53
N LEU A 391 6.74 -24.05 -20.53
CA LEU A 391 6.29 -24.10 -19.14
C LEU A 391 7.19 -23.23 -18.25
N GLY A 392 6.66 -22.13 -17.73
CA GLY A 392 7.32 -21.31 -16.72
C GLY A 392 6.79 -21.62 -15.33
N VAL A 393 7.69 -21.82 -14.37
CA VAL A 393 7.34 -21.99 -12.95
C VAL A 393 8.15 -21.02 -12.12
N ALA A 394 7.49 -20.24 -11.27
CA ALA A 394 8.12 -19.41 -10.24
C ALA A 394 7.47 -19.65 -8.88
N PHE A 395 8.30 -19.87 -7.87
CA PHE A 395 7.88 -20.09 -6.49
C PHE A 395 8.66 -19.15 -5.58
N ASN A 396 7.99 -18.51 -4.63
CA ASN A 396 8.65 -17.70 -3.61
C ASN A 396 8.02 -18.00 -2.25
N ALA A 397 8.83 -18.16 -1.22
CA ALA A 397 8.36 -18.31 0.16
C ALA A 397 9.20 -17.47 1.12
N SER A 398 8.59 -17.01 2.22
CA SER A 398 9.29 -16.29 3.27
C SER A 398 8.73 -16.57 4.66
N TYR A 399 9.58 -16.38 5.65
CA TYR A 399 9.25 -16.31 7.07
C TYR A 399 9.97 -15.11 7.66
N ASN A 400 9.22 -14.25 8.33
CA ASN A 400 9.76 -13.14 9.09
C ASN A 400 9.08 -13.12 10.46
N ALA A 401 9.85 -12.93 11.51
CA ALA A 401 9.32 -12.71 12.84
C ALA A 401 10.09 -11.57 13.52
N ASN A 402 9.45 -10.91 14.47
CA ASN A 402 10.12 -9.90 15.27
C ASN A 402 9.46 -9.74 16.65
N PHE A 403 10.18 -8.98 17.48
CA PHE A 403 9.75 -8.47 18.77
C PHE A 403 9.80 -6.96 18.73
N VAL A 404 8.78 -6.30 19.26
CA VAL A 404 8.71 -4.85 19.42
C VAL A 404 8.26 -4.53 20.84
N GLN A 405 8.96 -3.63 21.52
CA GLN A 405 8.49 -3.05 22.78
C GLN A 405 7.66 -1.79 22.47
N GLN A 406 6.38 -1.79 22.84
CA GLN A 406 5.44 -0.70 22.51
C GLN A 406 5.05 0.12 23.73
N ASP A 407 6.06 0.78 24.30
CA ASP A 407 5.91 1.57 25.51
C ASP A 407 5.06 2.83 25.28
N ARG A 408 4.14 3.09 26.21
CA ARG A 408 3.25 4.25 26.17
C ARG A 408 3.04 4.85 27.55
N VAL A 409 3.05 6.18 27.59
CA VAL A 409 2.46 6.96 28.68
C VAL A 409 1.29 7.75 28.12
N GLN A 410 0.17 7.74 28.83
CA GLN A 410 -1.03 8.50 28.47
C GLN A 410 -1.52 9.31 29.67
N THR A 411 -1.84 10.58 29.43
CA THR A 411 -2.42 11.51 30.42
C THR A 411 -3.75 11.98 29.86
N ASP A 412 -4.86 11.58 30.50
CA ASP A 412 -6.19 11.97 30.06
C ASP A 412 -6.64 13.24 30.76
N TRP A 413 -7.09 14.20 29.96
CA TRP A 413 -7.38 15.57 30.37
C TRP A 413 -8.88 15.79 30.55
N SER A 414 -9.24 16.55 31.58
CA SER A 414 -10.59 17.01 31.85
C SER A 414 -10.64 18.54 31.78
N TYR A 415 -11.51 19.06 30.92
CA TYR A 415 -11.79 20.49 30.76
C TYR A 415 -12.99 20.85 31.64
N LEU A 416 -12.70 21.36 32.83
CA LEU A 416 -13.71 21.54 33.87
C LEU A 416 -14.55 22.80 33.65
N PRO A 417 -15.81 22.83 34.12
CA PRO A 417 -16.70 23.99 33.97
C PRO A 417 -16.17 25.29 34.61
N ASP A 418 -15.27 25.18 35.59
CA ASP A 418 -14.61 26.31 36.25
C ASP A 418 -13.43 26.88 35.45
N GLY A 419 -13.18 26.36 34.25
CA GLY A 419 -12.09 26.75 33.35
C GLY A 419 -10.75 26.08 33.65
N ARG A 420 -10.63 25.29 34.72
CA ARG A 420 -9.41 24.52 35.00
C ARG A 420 -9.30 23.36 34.01
N ILE A 421 -8.06 23.05 33.65
CA ILE A 421 -7.72 21.90 32.80
C ILE A 421 -6.82 21.02 33.64
N MET A 422 -7.31 19.85 34.03
CA MET A 422 -6.59 18.95 34.93
C MET A 422 -6.56 17.55 34.36
N PRO A 423 -5.46 16.80 34.51
CA PRO A 423 -5.52 15.37 34.36
C PRO A 423 -6.54 14.77 35.32
N TYR A 424 -7.19 13.68 34.92
CA TYR A 424 -8.01 12.85 35.81
C TYR A 424 -7.53 11.40 35.87
N GLN A 425 -6.62 11.03 34.95
CA GLN A 425 -6.04 9.71 34.84
C GLN A 425 -4.65 9.81 34.19
N VAL A 426 -3.70 9.01 34.68
CA VAL A 426 -2.42 8.74 34.02
C VAL A 426 -2.26 7.24 33.87
N MET A 427 -1.84 6.79 32.69
CA MET A 427 -1.67 5.39 32.33
C MET A 427 -0.25 5.14 31.82
N TRP A 428 0.35 4.06 32.30
CA TRP A 428 1.59 3.50 31.76
C TRP A 428 1.31 2.14 31.14
N ARG A 429 1.91 1.90 29.98
CA ARG A 429 1.75 0.64 29.26
C ARG A 429 3.05 0.19 28.60
N PRO A 430 3.83 -0.69 29.24
CA PRO A 430 4.66 -1.61 28.50
C PRO A 430 3.81 -2.60 27.70
N GLY A 431 4.18 -2.77 26.44
CA GLY A 431 3.48 -3.66 25.52
C GLY A 431 4.46 -4.41 24.65
N PRO A 432 5.08 -5.48 25.15
CA PRO A 432 5.75 -6.44 24.28
C PRO A 432 4.79 -6.94 23.21
N LYS A 433 5.27 -6.96 21.97
CA LYS A 433 4.53 -7.47 20.83
C LYS A 433 5.41 -8.41 20.03
N LEU A 434 4.88 -9.60 19.77
CA LEU A 434 5.48 -10.57 18.87
C LEU A 434 4.66 -10.60 17.59
N THR A 435 5.34 -10.53 16.45
CA THR A 435 4.68 -10.62 15.16
C THR A 435 5.43 -11.59 14.27
N SER A 436 4.71 -12.44 13.54
CA SER A 436 5.27 -13.29 12.51
C SER A 436 4.46 -13.23 11.21
N ARG A 437 5.16 -13.42 10.08
CA ARG A 437 4.56 -13.47 8.75
C ARG A 437 5.19 -14.60 7.96
N LYS A 438 4.35 -15.53 7.52
CA LYS A 438 4.67 -16.59 6.56
C LYS A 438 4.00 -16.24 5.25
N ALA A 439 4.72 -16.31 4.14
CA ALA A 439 4.14 -16.07 2.83
C ALA A 439 4.65 -17.08 1.80
N ALA A 440 3.80 -17.45 0.86
CA ALA A 440 4.16 -18.30 -0.27
C ALA A 440 3.42 -17.84 -1.53
N ASN A 441 4.11 -17.87 -2.67
CA ASN A 441 3.57 -17.47 -3.96
C ASN A 441 3.98 -18.49 -5.01
N LEU A 442 3.04 -18.89 -5.85
CA LEU A 442 3.26 -19.80 -6.97
C LEU A 442 2.68 -19.16 -8.23
N SER A 443 3.53 -19.04 -9.24
CA SER A 443 3.17 -18.63 -10.59
C SER A 443 3.53 -19.77 -11.54
N VAL A 444 2.53 -20.29 -12.26
CA VAL A 444 2.73 -21.30 -13.30
C VAL A 444 2.14 -20.75 -14.59
N ASP A 445 2.86 -20.90 -15.69
CA ASP A 445 2.43 -20.43 -17.01
C ASP A 445 2.78 -21.48 -18.06
N TYR A 446 1.78 -21.99 -18.76
CA TYR A 446 1.90 -23.05 -19.74
C TYR A 446 1.35 -22.62 -21.10
N LYS A 447 2.24 -22.50 -22.09
CA LYS A 447 1.89 -22.25 -23.49
C LYS A 447 1.47 -23.56 -24.15
N ILE A 448 0.17 -23.80 -24.19
CA ILE A 448 -0.43 -24.98 -24.85
C ILE A 448 -0.12 -24.92 -26.35
N THR A 449 -0.29 -23.74 -26.95
CA THR A 449 0.13 -23.41 -28.33
C THR A 449 0.74 -22.02 -28.35
N ASP A 450 1.24 -21.57 -29.51
CA ASP A 450 1.73 -20.20 -29.69
C ASP A 450 0.65 -19.13 -29.46
N LYS A 451 -0.63 -19.51 -29.51
CA LYS A 451 -1.77 -18.61 -29.35
C LYS A 451 -2.58 -18.87 -28.09
N LEU A 452 -2.37 -19.98 -27.38
CA LEU A 452 -3.18 -20.38 -26.23
C LEU A 452 -2.28 -20.66 -25.03
N ALA A 453 -2.49 -19.94 -23.93
CA ALA A 453 -1.75 -20.09 -22.69
C ALA A 453 -2.69 -20.28 -21.49
N LEU A 454 -2.29 -21.15 -20.57
CA LEU A 454 -2.92 -21.35 -19.27
C LEU A 454 -1.96 -20.85 -18.19
N SER A 455 -2.43 -20.01 -17.29
CA SER A 455 -1.68 -19.50 -16.15
C SER A 455 -2.40 -19.82 -14.85
N LEU A 456 -1.64 -20.04 -13.78
CA LEU A 456 -2.12 -20.07 -12.40
C LEU A 456 -1.31 -19.05 -11.60
N ARG A 457 -2.01 -18.22 -10.84
CA ARG A 457 -1.43 -17.41 -9.77
C ARG A 457 -2.01 -17.87 -8.45
N SER A 458 -1.16 -18.11 -7.47
CA SER A 458 -1.56 -18.46 -6.12
C SER A 458 -0.70 -17.73 -5.11
N THR A 459 -1.37 -17.12 -4.12
CA THR A 459 -0.71 -16.44 -3.01
C THR A 459 -1.29 -16.93 -1.70
N TYR A 460 -0.41 -17.17 -0.74
CA TYR A 460 -0.74 -17.46 0.64
C TYR A 460 0.02 -16.47 1.54
N SER A 461 -0.68 -15.90 2.49
CA SER A 461 -0.10 -15.12 3.58
C SER A 461 -0.73 -15.57 4.89
N PHE A 462 0.09 -15.76 5.91
CA PHE A 462 -0.35 -15.94 7.28
C PHE A 462 0.42 -14.97 8.15
N TYR A 463 -0.33 -14.04 8.74
CA TYR A 463 0.17 -13.08 9.70
C TYR A 463 -0.40 -13.45 11.06
N ASP A 464 0.45 -13.63 12.05
CA ASP A 464 0.06 -13.82 13.44
C ASP A 464 0.74 -12.79 14.32
N VAL A 465 -0.01 -12.38 15.33
CA VAL A 465 0.40 -11.33 16.26
C VAL A 465 -0.02 -11.70 17.66
N GLU A 466 0.89 -11.44 18.59
CA GLU A 466 0.67 -11.64 20.01
C GLU A 466 1.04 -10.37 20.77
N TYR A 467 0.05 -9.81 21.48
CA TYR A 467 0.20 -8.61 22.30
C TYR A 467 0.20 -8.97 23.77
N PHE A 468 1.17 -8.44 24.52
CA PHE A 468 1.30 -8.62 25.97
C PHE A 468 1.12 -7.27 26.69
N ASN A 469 0.02 -6.57 26.43
CA ASN A 469 -0.17 -5.21 26.94
C ASN A 469 -0.47 -5.19 28.43
N GLN A 470 0.43 -4.63 29.24
CA GLN A 470 0.23 -4.45 30.67
C GLN A 470 -0.13 -2.98 30.93
N TYR A 471 -1.38 -2.70 31.25
CA TYR A 471 -1.82 -1.35 31.55
C TYR A 471 -1.83 -1.13 33.05
N THR A 472 -1.26 0.00 33.50
CA THR A 472 -1.41 0.47 34.88
C THR A 472 -1.92 1.89 34.87
N TYR A 473 -3.06 2.12 35.49
CA TYR A 473 -3.75 3.42 35.57
C TYR A 473 -3.72 3.95 37.00
N LEU A 474 -3.27 5.19 37.18
CA LEU A 474 -3.64 6.01 38.33
C LEU A 474 -4.86 6.83 37.96
N ILE A 475 -6.01 6.49 38.55
CA ILE A 475 -7.30 7.10 38.28
C ILE A 475 -7.67 7.96 39.50
N PHE A 476 -8.00 9.22 39.25
CA PHE A 476 -8.36 10.20 40.27
C PHE A 476 -9.46 11.14 39.76
N GLY A 477 -10.38 10.63 38.95
CA GLY A 477 -11.48 11.41 38.41
C GLY A 477 -12.17 10.76 37.21
N THR A 478 -12.93 11.57 36.50
CA THR A 478 -13.64 11.25 35.26
C THR A 478 -13.41 12.38 34.26
N THR A 479 -13.95 12.25 33.06
CA THR A 479 -13.91 13.30 32.03
C THR A 479 -14.51 14.62 32.49
N THR A 480 -15.38 14.64 33.51
CA THR A 480 -16.06 15.85 34.01
C THR A 480 -15.66 16.25 35.43
N VAL A 481 -14.85 15.44 36.12
CA VAL A 481 -14.52 15.64 37.53
C VAL A 481 -13.06 15.25 37.78
N SER A 482 -12.25 16.14 38.33
CA SER A 482 -10.96 15.77 38.92
C SER A 482 -11.08 15.71 40.45
N ARG A 483 -10.47 14.70 41.08
CA ARG A 483 -10.35 14.54 42.54
C ARG A 483 -9.02 15.09 43.08
N ALA A 484 -8.24 15.74 42.22
CA ALA A 484 -7.08 16.52 42.65
C ALA A 484 -7.51 17.65 43.60
N THR A 485 -6.63 18.04 44.53
CA THR A 485 -6.88 19.16 45.44
C THR A 485 -7.03 20.48 44.68
N ALA A 486 -7.58 21.51 45.34
CA ALA A 486 -7.76 22.83 44.74
C ALA A 486 -6.44 23.45 44.27
N ASP A 487 -5.36 23.26 45.04
CA ASP A 487 -4.02 23.81 44.75
C ASP A 487 -3.26 23.02 43.67
N SER A 488 -3.81 21.91 43.20
CA SER A 488 -3.18 21.09 42.16
C SER A 488 -3.16 21.82 40.81
N THR A 489 -2.05 21.68 40.11
CA THR A 489 -1.81 22.16 38.74
C THR A 489 -1.59 20.96 37.79
N PRO A 490 -1.57 21.17 36.46
CA PRO A 490 -1.23 20.11 35.51
C PRO A 490 0.15 19.46 35.70
N THR A 491 1.06 20.09 36.44
CA THR A 491 2.43 19.63 36.67
C THR A 491 2.72 19.23 38.12
N HIS A 492 1.84 19.58 39.06
CA HIS A 492 1.90 19.19 40.46
C HIS A 492 0.50 18.82 40.94
N ILE A 493 0.23 17.51 41.08
CA ILE A 493 -1.08 16.99 41.43
C ILE A 493 -0.99 16.33 42.80
N VAL A 494 -1.91 16.71 43.69
CA VAL A 494 -2.09 16.09 45.00
C VAL A 494 -3.48 15.48 45.05
N VAL A 495 -3.55 14.19 45.40
CA VAL A 495 -4.80 13.44 45.52
C VAL A 495 -4.90 12.87 46.93
N ASN A 496 -5.98 13.22 47.62
CA ASN A 496 -6.31 12.65 48.93
C ASN A 496 -7.11 11.35 48.74
N PRO A 497 -6.96 10.36 49.65
CA PRO A 497 -7.76 9.16 49.60
C PRO A 497 -9.25 9.52 49.74
N SER A 498 -10.09 8.98 48.85
CA SER A 498 -11.53 9.29 48.85
C SER A 498 -12.38 8.03 48.68
N THR A 499 -13.30 8.01 47.70
CA THR A 499 -14.13 6.86 47.34
C THR A 499 -13.36 5.91 46.41
N THR A 500 -14.07 5.01 45.72
CA THR A 500 -13.53 4.08 44.72
C THR A 500 -12.82 4.75 43.55
N ASN A 501 -12.92 6.08 43.38
CA ASN A 501 -12.36 6.81 42.23
C ASN A 501 -10.93 7.36 42.43
N THR A 502 -10.31 7.17 43.59
CA THR A 502 -8.87 7.42 43.80
C THR A 502 -8.18 6.08 43.93
N ARG A 503 -7.67 5.56 42.81
CA ARG A 503 -7.29 4.15 42.69
C ARG A 503 -6.12 3.93 41.73
N LEU A 504 -5.39 2.84 41.99
CA LEU A 504 -4.51 2.19 41.03
C LEU A 504 -5.26 1.02 40.40
N HIS A 505 -5.26 0.91 39.08
CA HIS A 505 -5.89 -0.17 38.33
C HIS A 505 -4.86 -0.82 37.42
N THR A 506 -4.59 -2.10 37.62
CA THR A 506 -3.78 -2.91 36.70
C THR A 506 -4.72 -3.73 35.83
N GLN A 507 -4.48 -3.67 34.52
CA GLN A 507 -5.21 -4.44 33.54
C GLN A 507 -4.20 -5.14 32.62
N TYR A 508 -4.18 -6.47 32.65
CA TYR A 508 -3.45 -7.21 31.64
C TYR A 508 -4.35 -7.46 30.42
N SER A 509 -3.91 -7.08 29.22
CA SER A 509 -4.55 -7.44 27.96
C SER A 509 -3.58 -8.27 27.10
N HIS A 510 -3.77 -9.59 27.11
CA HIS A 510 -3.05 -10.53 26.25
C HIS A 510 -3.93 -10.90 25.06
N ARG A 511 -3.48 -10.72 23.82
CA ARG A 511 -4.23 -11.18 22.64
C ARG A 511 -3.34 -11.95 21.69
N TYR A 512 -3.79 -13.11 21.24
CA TYR A 512 -3.21 -13.81 20.09
C TYR A 512 -4.22 -13.83 18.95
N ALA A 513 -3.80 -13.37 17.77
CA ALA A 513 -4.64 -13.38 16.59
C ALA A 513 -3.88 -13.87 15.35
N GLY A 514 -4.57 -14.66 14.52
CA GLY A 514 -4.07 -15.17 13.25
C GLY A 514 -4.92 -14.72 12.06
N THR A 515 -4.26 -14.33 10.97
CA THR A 515 -4.86 -13.82 9.73
C THR A 515 -4.38 -14.61 8.52
N PRO A 516 -4.95 -15.81 8.23
CA PRO A 516 -4.66 -16.52 7.00
C PRO A 516 -5.41 -15.89 5.81
N ALA A 517 -4.71 -15.72 4.70
CA ALA A 517 -5.24 -15.18 3.45
C ALA A 517 -4.75 -15.99 2.25
N TRP A 518 -5.65 -16.24 1.31
CA TRP A 518 -5.42 -17.04 0.11
C TRP A 518 -5.99 -16.33 -1.12
N VAL A 519 -5.27 -16.44 -2.24
CA VAL A 519 -5.78 -16.14 -3.58
C VAL A 519 -5.38 -17.29 -4.49
N PHE A 520 -6.31 -17.76 -5.30
CA PHE A 520 -6.09 -18.72 -6.38
C PHE A 520 -6.75 -18.16 -7.63
N ALA A 521 -5.98 -17.88 -8.67
CA ALA A 521 -6.43 -17.20 -9.87
C ALA A 521 -5.91 -17.91 -11.14
N PRO A 522 -6.62 -18.95 -11.62
CA PRO A 522 -6.37 -19.51 -12.94
C PRO A 522 -6.84 -18.57 -14.05
N LYS A 523 -6.10 -18.56 -15.15
CA LYS A 523 -6.31 -17.69 -16.31
C LYS A 523 -6.06 -18.47 -17.59
N LEU A 524 -7.04 -18.49 -18.49
CA LEU A 524 -6.89 -19.03 -19.84
C LEU A 524 -6.89 -17.88 -20.84
N GLU A 525 -5.88 -17.82 -21.67
CA GLU A 525 -5.63 -16.70 -22.57
C GLU A 525 -5.40 -17.18 -24.00
N TYR A 526 -6.23 -16.69 -24.92
CA TYR A 526 -6.04 -16.84 -26.36
C TYR A 526 -5.59 -15.51 -26.97
N ARG A 527 -4.49 -15.50 -27.72
CA ARG A 527 -3.96 -14.35 -28.46
C ARG A 527 -3.77 -14.71 -29.93
N GLY A 528 -4.73 -14.28 -30.75
CA GLY A 528 -4.63 -14.31 -32.21
C GLY A 528 -4.00 -13.03 -32.78
N ASP A 529 -4.11 -12.85 -34.09
CA ASP A 529 -3.47 -11.72 -34.78
C ASP A 529 -4.15 -10.38 -34.49
N THR A 530 -5.48 -10.39 -34.43
CA THR A 530 -6.31 -9.20 -34.18
C THR A 530 -7.30 -9.40 -33.05
N PHE A 531 -7.41 -10.62 -32.50
CA PHE A 531 -8.41 -10.98 -31.50
C PHE A 531 -7.75 -11.67 -30.32
N GLU A 532 -8.10 -11.23 -29.12
CA GLU A 532 -7.67 -11.81 -27.85
C GLU A 532 -8.92 -12.18 -27.04
N ALA A 533 -8.89 -13.32 -26.36
CA ALA A 533 -9.92 -13.74 -25.43
C ALA A 533 -9.26 -14.19 -24.12
N LEU A 534 -9.79 -13.71 -23.00
CA LEU A 534 -9.22 -13.93 -21.68
C LEU A 534 -10.31 -14.36 -20.71
N LEU A 535 -10.21 -15.59 -20.22
CA LEU A 535 -11.05 -16.12 -19.16
C LEU A 535 -10.25 -16.17 -17.85
N ARG A 536 -10.67 -15.40 -16.85
CA ARG A 536 -10.12 -15.44 -15.50
C ARG A 536 -11.15 -16.05 -14.57
N ALA A 537 -10.72 -16.96 -13.70
CA ALA A 537 -11.48 -17.30 -12.50
C ALA A 537 -10.62 -16.95 -11.28
N ASN A 538 -11.26 -16.68 -10.15
CA ASN A 538 -10.56 -16.44 -8.90
C ASN A 538 -11.35 -16.98 -7.72
N TYR A 539 -10.62 -17.47 -6.73
CA TYR A 539 -11.08 -17.73 -5.38
C TYR A 539 -10.16 -16.97 -4.42
N SER A 540 -10.75 -16.22 -3.50
CA SER A 540 -10.00 -15.59 -2.42
C SER A 540 -10.68 -15.81 -1.08
N SER A 541 -9.90 -16.04 -0.04
CA SER A 541 -10.41 -16.12 1.33
C SER A 541 -9.47 -15.41 2.27
N SER A 542 -10.03 -14.69 3.23
CA SER A 542 -9.30 -14.08 4.33
C SER A 542 -10.06 -14.35 5.62
N GLN A 543 -9.33 -14.68 6.68
CA GLN A 543 -9.89 -14.85 8.01
C GLN A 543 -9.14 -14.00 9.02
N PHE A 544 -9.79 -13.68 10.12
CA PHE A 544 -9.17 -13.06 11.29
C PHE A 544 -9.72 -13.76 12.53
N ASN A 545 -8.85 -14.46 13.24
CA ASN A 545 -9.23 -15.36 14.32
C ASN A 545 -8.47 -14.97 15.59
N PHE A 546 -9.21 -14.68 16.66
CA PHE A 546 -8.67 -14.64 18.02
C PHE A 546 -8.71 -16.05 18.60
N GLU A 547 -7.58 -16.55 19.10
CA GLU A 547 -7.42 -17.94 19.56
C GLU A 547 -6.81 -18.05 20.97
N ASP A 548 -6.98 -17.02 21.81
CA ASP A 548 -6.32 -16.92 23.13
C ASP A 548 -6.43 -18.17 24.02
N ASN A 549 -7.63 -18.74 24.16
CA ASN A 549 -7.83 -19.91 25.02
C ASN A 549 -7.25 -21.19 24.44
N ASP A 550 -7.12 -21.28 23.11
CA ASP A 550 -6.42 -22.40 22.45
C ASP A 550 -4.90 -22.26 22.65
N GLN A 551 -4.41 -21.03 22.85
CA GLN A 551 -3.04 -20.73 23.26
C GLN A 551 -2.82 -20.82 24.80
N GLY A 552 -3.86 -21.16 25.56
CA GLY A 552 -3.75 -21.46 26.99
C GLY A 552 -3.76 -20.23 27.93
N PHE A 553 -4.42 -19.14 27.55
CA PHE A 553 -4.55 -17.96 28.43
C PHE A 553 -5.91 -17.27 28.32
N PHE A 554 -6.23 -16.42 29.30
CA PHE A 554 -7.34 -15.47 29.22
C PHE A 554 -6.91 -14.12 28.63
N VAL A 555 -7.80 -13.44 27.91
CA VAL A 555 -7.45 -12.19 27.21
C VAL A 555 -7.22 -11.03 28.17
N ARG A 556 -7.97 -11.02 29.30
CA ARG A 556 -8.03 -9.87 30.20
C ARG A 556 -8.28 -10.26 31.64
N THR A 557 -7.57 -9.57 32.52
CA THR A 557 -7.76 -9.52 33.98
C THR A 557 -7.76 -8.06 34.43
N ASP A 558 -8.53 -7.75 35.47
CA ASP A 558 -8.61 -6.43 36.08
C ASP A 558 -8.42 -6.54 37.59
N SER A 559 -7.44 -5.82 38.12
CA SER A 559 -7.14 -5.75 39.55
C SER A 559 -7.02 -4.29 39.98
N TYR A 560 -7.60 -3.94 41.13
CA TYR A 560 -7.68 -2.57 41.61
C TYR A 560 -7.21 -2.43 43.05
N LEU A 561 -6.66 -1.26 43.35
CA LEU A 561 -6.36 -0.80 44.69
C LEU A 561 -7.03 0.57 44.87
N THR A 562 -8.08 0.63 45.66
CA THR A 562 -8.93 1.82 45.80
C THR A 562 -8.59 2.62 47.05
N ARG A 563 -9.16 3.82 47.17
CA ARG A 563 -9.05 4.69 48.36
C ARG A 563 -7.61 5.06 48.74
N ILE A 564 -6.74 5.21 47.73
CA ILE A 564 -5.34 5.62 47.91
C ILE A 564 -5.16 7.13 47.76
N GLY A 565 -4.16 7.68 48.45
CA GLY A 565 -3.68 9.05 48.24
C GLY A 565 -2.29 9.03 47.60
N PHE A 566 -1.97 10.04 46.78
CA PHE A 566 -0.68 10.15 46.10
C PHE A 566 -0.39 11.56 45.59
N THR A 567 0.89 11.81 45.26
CA THR A 567 1.34 12.99 44.51
C THR A 567 1.91 12.60 43.15
N LEU A 568 1.73 13.48 42.15
CA LEU A 568 2.29 13.36 40.81
C LEU A 568 2.94 14.68 40.42
N ASP A 569 4.24 14.64 40.15
CA ASP A 569 5.05 15.78 39.75
C ASP A 569 5.66 15.57 38.36
N ARG A 570 5.74 16.63 37.56
CA ARG A 570 6.47 16.63 36.27
C ARG A 570 6.95 18.03 35.90
N ALA A 571 7.94 18.12 35.02
CA ALA A 571 8.55 19.39 34.64
C ALA A 571 7.59 20.34 33.87
N SER A 572 6.71 19.78 33.03
CA SER A 572 5.86 20.52 32.09
C SER A 572 4.71 19.66 31.58
N GLU A 573 3.70 20.26 30.91
CA GLU A 573 2.55 19.52 30.35
C GLU A 573 2.93 18.55 29.22
N ASP A 574 4.06 18.77 28.55
CA ASP A 574 4.60 17.93 27.48
C ASP A 574 5.58 16.87 27.99
N SER A 575 6.00 16.95 29.25
CA SER A 575 6.79 15.91 29.90
C SER A 575 5.93 14.67 30.15
N ASN A 576 6.43 13.53 29.70
CA ASN A 576 5.90 12.20 29.99
C ASN A 576 6.57 11.54 31.22
N ALA A 577 7.61 12.17 31.78
CA ALA A 577 8.28 11.71 32.98
C ALA A 577 7.53 12.20 34.23
N TRP A 578 7.04 11.25 35.04
CA TRP A 578 6.28 11.52 36.26
C TRP A 578 7.06 11.06 37.49
N THR A 579 7.16 11.93 38.49
CA THR A 579 7.61 11.57 39.83
C THR A 579 6.38 11.32 40.70
N ILE A 580 6.26 10.09 41.18
CA ILE A 580 5.07 9.55 41.83
C ILE A 580 5.43 9.18 43.27
N LYS A 581 4.53 9.49 44.21
CA LYS A 581 4.65 9.06 45.61
C LYS A 581 3.29 8.73 46.21
N GLN A 582 3.15 7.52 46.76
CA GLN A 582 1.96 7.17 47.56
C GLN A 582 2.01 7.90 48.90
N THR A 583 0.88 8.46 49.32
CA THR A 583 0.75 9.19 50.59
C THR A 583 -0.23 8.57 51.57
N ALA A 584 -1.18 7.75 51.09
CA ALA A 584 -2.16 7.07 51.94
C ALA A 584 -2.74 5.80 51.28
N GLY A 585 -3.42 4.98 52.09
CA GLY A 585 -4.06 3.72 51.68
C GLY A 585 -3.13 2.51 51.82
N ARG A 586 -3.63 1.33 51.42
CA ARG A 586 -2.81 0.11 51.34
C ARG A 586 -1.65 0.30 50.37
N SER A 587 -0.50 -0.32 50.64
CA SER A 587 0.67 -0.18 49.78
C SER A 587 0.41 -0.73 48.38
N TRP A 588 0.70 0.08 47.35
CA TRP A 588 0.58 -0.34 45.95
C TRP A 588 1.70 -1.26 45.45
N SER A 589 2.77 -1.40 46.23
CA SER A 589 3.93 -2.24 45.89
C SER A 589 3.78 -3.66 46.41
N ASP A 590 2.73 -3.93 47.19
CA ASP A 590 2.40 -5.26 47.68
C ASP A 590 1.28 -5.85 46.79
N PRO A 591 1.58 -6.85 45.94
CA PRO A 591 0.61 -7.45 45.04
C PRO A 591 -0.63 -8.04 45.74
N ALA A 592 -0.52 -8.43 47.02
CA ALA A 592 -1.61 -9.05 47.78
C ALA A 592 -2.70 -8.06 48.23
N ASN A 593 -2.47 -6.74 48.10
CA ASN A 593 -3.39 -5.69 48.52
C ASN A 593 -4.50 -5.36 47.51
N PHE A 594 -4.45 -5.89 46.29
CA PHE A 594 -5.44 -5.60 45.25
C PHE A 594 -6.75 -6.34 45.52
N ASN A 595 -7.87 -5.70 45.16
CA ASN A 595 -9.25 -6.16 45.33
C ASN A 595 -9.64 -6.49 46.79
N ARG A 596 -9.11 -5.72 47.75
CA ARG A 596 -9.37 -5.93 49.20
C ARG A 596 -10.42 -5.00 49.80
N ASP A 597 -10.55 -3.79 49.28
CA ASP A 597 -11.24 -2.72 49.99
C ASP A 597 -12.70 -2.53 49.56
N ASP A 598 -13.03 -2.83 48.30
CA ASP A 598 -14.37 -2.67 47.74
C ASP A 598 -14.78 -3.92 46.92
N ASP A 599 -16.09 -4.13 46.73
CA ASP A 599 -16.65 -5.21 45.91
C ASP A 599 -16.73 -4.74 44.45
N ILE A 600 -15.71 -5.07 43.67
CA ILE A 600 -15.46 -4.52 42.33
C ILE A 600 -15.25 -5.58 41.24
N GLY A 601 -15.15 -6.86 41.61
CA GLY A 601 -15.10 -7.96 40.64
C GLY A 601 -13.69 -8.32 40.12
N ASN A 602 -13.26 -9.58 40.28
CA ASN A 602 -12.19 -10.23 39.50
C ASN A 602 -12.76 -10.65 38.14
N ASN A 603 -12.96 -9.68 37.25
CA ASN A 603 -13.50 -9.96 35.92
C ASN A 603 -12.43 -10.58 35.03
N ILE A 604 -12.78 -11.70 34.41
CA ILE A 604 -11.90 -12.46 33.52
C ILE A 604 -12.63 -12.72 32.22
N ARG A 605 -11.94 -12.56 31.10
CA ARG A 605 -12.55 -12.60 29.77
C ARG A 605 -11.75 -13.47 28.79
N THR A 606 -12.47 -14.13 27.89
CA THR A 606 -11.91 -14.74 26.65
C THR A 606 -12.01 -13.78 25.46
N SER A 607 -11.37 -14.04 24.34
CA SER A 607 -11.71 -13.31 23.10
C SER A 607 -11.88 -14.14 21.85
N GLN A 608 -11.96 -15.47 22.00
CA GLN A 608 -12.16 -16.41 20.90
C GLN A 608 -13.29 -15.99 19.97
N SER A 609 -12.92 -15.65 18.74
CA SER A 609 -13.84 -15.24 17.70
C SER A 609 -13.16 -15.32 16.34
N ASN A 610 -13.98 -15.39 15.31
CA ASN A 610 -13.57 -15.55 13.93
C ASN A 610 -14.35 -14.56 13.08
N ALA A 611 -13.66 -13.95 12.13
CA ALA A 611 -14.28 -13.42 10.95
C ALA A 611 -13.69 -14.05 9.71
N ASN A 612 -14.53 -14.18 8.70
CA ASN A 612 -14.18 -14.85 7.48
C ASN A 612 -14.87 -14.18 6.32
N ASN A 613 -14.10 -13.94 5.27
CA ASN A 613 -14.56 -13.46 4.00
C ASN A 613 -14.11 -14.44 2.91
N GLN A 614 -15.04 -14.85 2.05
CA GLN A 614 -14.79 -15.74 0.92
C GLN A 614 -15.38 -15.14 -0.35
N MET A 615 -14.59 -15.08 -1.40
CA MET A 615 -14.97 -14.51 -2.69
C MET A 615 -14.68 -15.51 -3.82
N TYR A 616 -15.61 -15.59 -4.76
CA TYR A 616 -15.43 -16.31 -6.02
C TYR A 616 -15.74 -15.35 -7.16
N GLY A 617 -14.94 -15.38 -8.22
CA GLY A 617 -15.17 -14.53 -9.39
C GLY A 617 -14.82 -15.22 -10.70
N VAL A 618 -15.52 -14.84 -11.76
CA VAL A 618 -15.24 -15.23 -13.14
C VAL A 618 -15.37 -13.99 -14.03
N ASN A 619 -14.40 -13.77 -14.91
CA ASN A 619 -14.36 -12.66 -15.86
C ASN A 619 -14.01 -13.20 -17.25
N LEU A 620 -14.77 -12.80 -18.26
CA LEU A 620 -14.45 -13.01 -19.67
C LEU A 620 -14.22 -11.65 -20.32
N ASP A 621 -13.00 -11.42 -20.81
CA ASP A 621 -12.67 -10.23 -21.60
C ASP A 621 -12.33 -10.62 -23.04
N LEU A 622 -12.91 -9.91 -23.99
CA LEU A 622 -12.64 -10.04 -25.41
C LEU A 622 -12.02 -8.74 -25.91
N LYS A 623 -10.98 -8.82 -26.74
CA LYS A 623 -10.33 -7.66 -27.35
C LYS A 623 -10.20 -7.88 -28.84
N LYS A 624 -10.50 -6.84 -29.62
CA LYS A 624 -10.37 -6.82 -31.08
C LYS A 624 -9.60 -5.58 -31.50
N GLN A 625 -8.53 -5.77 -32.26
CA GLN A 625 -7.83 -4.70 -32.96
C GLN A 625 -8.42 -4.53 -34.36
N LEU A 626 -8.75 -3.28 -34.70
CA LEU A 626 -9.30 -2.85 -35.98
C LEU A 626 -8.45 -1.72 -36.53
N ALA A 627 -8.20 -1.73 -37.84
CA ALA A 627 -7.61 -0.60 -38.56
C ALA A 627 -8.71 -0.01 -39.45
N ILE A 628 -9.11 1.24 -39.17
CA ILE A 628 -10.13 1.97 -39.93
C ILE A 628 -9.45 3.19 -40.54
N GLY A 629 -9.04 3.10 -41.81
CA GLY A 629 -8.14 4.09 -42.41
C GLY A 629 -6.82 4.16 -41.65
N ASP A 630 -6.42 5.37 -41.24
CA ASP A 630 -5.21 5.61 -40.44
C ASP A 630 -5.41 5.43 -38.92
N VAL A 631 -6.64 5.12 -38.48
CA VAL A 631 -6.99 4.99 -37.06
C VAL A 631 -6.81 3.55 -36.60
N GLN A 632 -5.95 3.34 -35.61
CA GLN A 632 -5.88 2.08 -34.89
C GLN A 632 -6.90 2.12 -33.73
N LEU A 633 -7.89 1.22 -33.78
CA LEU A 633 -8.92 1.09 -32.76
C LEU A 633 -8.79 -0.26 -32.06
N LYS A 634 -8.65 -0.23 -30.74
CA LYS A 634 -8.82 -1.43 -29.90
C LYS A 634 -10.21 -1.39 -29.27
N LEU A 635 -11.04 -2.38 -29.59
CA LEU A 635 -12.34 -2.58 -28.99
C LEU A 635 -12.25 -3.69 -27.95
N LEU A 636 -12.77 -3.46 -26.76
CA LEU A 636 -12.86 -4.42 -25.68
C LEU A 636 -14.32 -4.60 -25.29
N GLY A 637 -14.68 -5.81 -24.88
CA GLY A 637 -15.97 -6.08 -24.26
C GLY A 637 -15.86 -7.29 -23.37
N GLY A 638 -16.67 -7.33 -22.31
CA GLY A 638 -16.58 -8.44 -21.37
C GLY A 638 -17.75 -8.53 -20.41
N ALA A 639 -17.76 -9.63 -19.67
CA ALA A 639 -18.74 -9.93 -18.63
C ALA A 639 -18.02 -10.47 -17.39
N ALA A 640 -18.55 -10.14 -16.21
CA ALA A 640 -18.01 -10.59 -14.94
C ALA A 640 -19.13 -11.01 -13.99
N PHE A 641 -18.84 -12.01 -13.16
CA PHE A 641 -19.69 -12.43 -12.06
C PHE A 641 -18.82 -12.64 -10.82
N ARG A 642 -19.27 -12.16 -9.67
CA ARG A 642 -18.56 -12.25 -8.40
C ARG A 642 -19.54 -12.54 -7.28
N THR A 643 -19.17 -13.44 -6.37
CA THR A 643 -19.85 -13.64 -5.09
C THR A 643 -18.93 -13.26 -3.95
N ASN A 644 -19.50 -12.80 -2.85
CA ASN A 644 -18.81 -12.45 -1.63
C ASN A 644 -19.62 -12.93 -0.43
N MET A 645 -19.00 -13.66 0.50
CA MET A 645 -19.64 -14.12 1.72
C MET A 645 -18.80 -13.75 2.93
N TRP A 646 -19.30 -12.81 3.70
CA TRP A 646 -18.71 -12.36 4.94
C TRP A 646 -19.51 -12.89 6.14
N LYS A 647 -18.82 -13.37 7.17
CA LYS A 647 -19.40 -13.81 8.44
C LYS A 647 -18.46 -13.47 9.58
N THR A 648 -19.01 -13.13 10.73
CA THR A 648 -18.24 -12.91 11.95
C THR A 648 -19.03 -13.34 13.18
N ASN A 649 -18.32 -13.71 14.24
CA ASN A 649 -18.81 -13.75 15.62
C ASN A 649 -17.94 -12.91 16.56
N GLU A 650 -17.19 -11.95 16.03
CA GLU A 650 -16.38 -11.04 16.84
C GLU A 650 -17.25 -10.28 17.84
N GLY A 651 -16.81 -10.28 19.10
CA GLY A 651 -17.58 -9.75 20.22
C GLY A 651 -18.33 -10.81 21.03
N SER A 652 -18.41 -12.07 20.57
CA SER A 652 -18.99 -13.20 21.32
C SER A 652 -18.08 -13.74 22.44
N TYR A 653 -17.31 -12.88 23.10
CA TYR A 653 -16.44 -13.28 24.18
C TYR A 653 -17.21 -13.83 25.39
N LYS A 654 -16.55 -14.72 26.12
CA LYS A 654 -17.04 -15.23 27.41
C LYS A 654 -16.43 -14.42 28.55
N GLN A 655 -17.24 -14.10 29.53
CA GLN A 655 -16.85 -13.43 30.76
C GLN A 655 -17.15 -14.33 31.97
N PHE A 656 -16.24 -14.27 32.93
CA PHE A 656 -16.27 -15.01 34.19
C PHE A 656 -15.90 -14.06 35.33
N GLN A 657 -16.35 -14.41 36.53
CA GLN A 657 -15.88 -13.84 37.78
C GLN A 657 -15.04 -14.89 38.51
N TYR A 658 -13.79 -14.58 38.85
CA TYR A 658 -12.96 -15.48 39.66
C TYR A 658 -13.21 -15.26 41.15
N VAL A 659 -13.82 -16.26 41.78
CA VAL A 659 -14.20 -16.24 43.21
C VAL A 659 -13.22 -16.99 44.11
N GLY A 660 -12.23 -17.66 43.51
CA GLY A 660 -11.26 -18.48 44.24
C GLY A 660 -11.90 -19.66 45.00
N PRO A 661 -11.12 -20.32 45.86
CA PRO A 661 -11.54 -21.52 46.59
C PRO A 661 -12.71 -21.33 47.56
N THR A 662 -12.94 -20.10 48.02
CA THR A 662 -13.97 -19.79 49.01
C THR A 662 -15.36 -19.64 48.38
N GLY A 663 -15.44 -19.43 47.06
CA GLY A 663 -16.69 -19.13 46.37
C GLY A 663 -17.30 -17.77 46.73
N ASP A 664 -16.55 -16.91 47.44
CA ASP A 664 -17.03 -15.60 47.88
C ASP A 664 -17.15 -14.66 46.69
N LEU A 665 -18.39 -14.29 46.35
CA LEU A 665 -18.69 -13.37 45.25
C LEU A 665 -18.19 -11.95 45.51
N THR A 666 -17.94 -11.55 46.75
CA THR A 666 -17.34 -10.24 47.04
C THR A 666 -15.84 -10.21 46.73
N GLN A 667 -15.21 -11.39 46.59
CA GLN A 667 -13.83 -11.60 46.13
C GLN A 667 -12.76 -10.86 46.95
N LYS A 668 -13.11 -10.43 48.16
CA LYS A 668 -12.19 -9.78 49.09
C LYS A 668 -11.35 -10.78 49.88
N ALA A 669 -11.75 -12.05 49.90
CA ALA A 669 -11.06 -13.13 50.59
C ALA A 669 -9.59 -13.27 50.14
N PRO A 670 -8.62 -13.45 51.07
CA PRO A 670 -7.20 -13.61 50.77
C PRO A 670 -6.87 -14.53 49.59
N GLU A 671 -7.64 -15.60 49.47
CA GLU A 671 -7.52 -16.71 48.51
C GLU A 671 -8.10 -16.39 47.12
N ALA A 672 -8.90 -15.33 46.99
CA ALA A 672 -9.53 -14.90 45.74
C ALA A 672 -8.73 -13.79 45.03
N VAL A 673 -7.39 -13.91 45.00
CA VAL A 673 -6.52 -12.95 44.29
C VAL A 673 -6.08 -13.51 42.96
N ILE A 674 -6.18 -12.68 41.91
CA ILE A 674 -5.64 -12.99 40.60
C ILE A 674 -4.11 -13.20 40.71
N PRO A 675 -3.56 -14.33 40.25
CA PRO A 675 -2.11 -14.56 40.20
C PRO A 675 -1.36 -13.44 39.48
N TRP A 676 -0.17 -13.13 39.98
CA TRP A 676 0.76 -12.17 39.37
C TRP A 676 2.06 -12.86 38.96
N THR A 677 2.75 -12.23 38.02
CA THR A 677 4.06 -12.65 37.52
C THR A 677 5.12 -12.67 38.64
N GLN A 678 6.01 -13.67 38.62
CA GLN A 678 7.06 -13.81 39.65
C GLN A 678 8.43 -13.33 39.16
N ASN A 679 8.69 -13.46 37.86
CA ASN A 679 9.97 -13.18 37.22
C ASN A 679 9.91 -11.94 36.32
N TYR A 680 8.77 -11.69 35.68
CA TYR A 680 8.53 -10.47 34.92
C TYR A 680 8.36 -9.27 35.85
N GLN A 681 8.90 -8.13 35.43
CA GLN A 681 8.75 -6.85 36.13
C GLN A 681 8.09 -5.85 35.21
N PHE A 682 7.03 -5.20 35.69
CA PHE A 682 6.39 -4.09 35.00
C PHE A 682 7.36 -2.91 34.90
N LYS A 683 7.73 -2.52 33.67
CA LYS A 683 8.62 -1.38 33.43
C LYS A 683 8.47 -0.77 32.04
N ILE A 684 8.69 0.54 31.93
CA ILE A 684 8.91 1.24 30.67
C ILE A 684 10.41 1.24 30.36
N HIS A 685 10.76 0.89 29.13
CA HIS A 685 12.13 0.74 28.63
C HIS A 685 12.54 1.86 27.65
N GLY A 686 11.62 2.24 26.76
CA GLY A 686 11.94 2.99 25.55
C GLY A 686 12.23 4.47 25.76
N PHE A 687 11.87 5.02 26.93
CA PHE A 687 12.07 6.42 27.28
C PHE A 687 12.00 6.65 28.79
N ASP A 688 12.43 7.82 29.24
CA ASP A 688 12.31 8.26 30.64
C ASP A 688 10.83 8.52 31.00
N ALA A 689 10.26 7.66 31.84
CA ALA A 689 8.91 7.80 32.38
C ALA A 689 8.90 8.27 33.84
N GLY A 690 10.02 8.82 34.33
CA GLY A 690 10.22 9.21 35.72
C GLY A 690 10.44 8.01 36.63
N ASN A 691 9.97 8.07 37.88
CA ASN A 691 10.22 7.03 38.90
C ASN A 691 9.16 5.90 38.90
N MET A 692 8.35 5.77 37.84
CA MET A 692 7.30 4.75 37.77
C MET A 692 7.85 3.31 37.82
N ASN A 693 9.06 3.08 37.28
CA ASN A 693 9.75 1.78 37.31
C ASN A 693 10.16 1.37 38.72
N GLU A 694 10.22 2.30 39.67
CA GLU A 694 10.64 2.08 41.05
C GLU A 694 9.46 1.80 41.99
N GLN A 695 8.21 1.88 41.49
CA GLN A 695 7.01 1.76 42.32
C GLN A 695 6.66 0.33 42.73
N GLY A 696 7.26 -0.68 42.11
CA GLY A 696 7.02 -2.09 42.42
C GLY A 696 5.59 -2.55 42.12
N TRP A 697 4.93 -1.96 41.11
CA TRP A 697 3.57 -2.35 40.73
C TRP A 697 3.52 -3.78 40.18
N ARG A 698 2.46 -4.50 40.55
CA ARG A 698 2.21 -5.87 40.07
C ARG A 698 1.88 -5.91 38.57
N ALA A 699 2.18 -7.05 37.94
CA ALA A 699 1.67 -7.42 36.61
C ALA A 699 0.98 -8.78 36.71
N ASP A 700 -0.29 -8.84 36.28
CA ASP A 700 -1.13 -10.03 36.36
C ASP A 700 -0.67 -11.11 35.37
N ASN A 701 -0.84 -12.40 35.73
CA ASN A 701 -0.43 -13.53 34.91
C ASN A 701 -1.66 -14.32 34.40
N ASN A 702 -2.06 -14.04 33.16
CA ASN A 702 -3.24 -14.66 32.55
C ASN A 702 -3.06 -16.16 32.20
N TYR A 703 -1.83 -16.65 32.10
CA TYR A 703 -1.58 -18.10 31.92
C TYR A 703 -1.82 -18.83 33.23
N ALA A 704 -1.29 -18.32 34.33
CA ALA A 704 -1.52 -18.91 35.65
C ALA A 704 -3.01 -18.93 36.02
N VAL A 705 -3.74 -17.87 35.68
CA VAL A 705 -5.21 -17.83 35.83
C VAL A 705 -5.88 -18.93 34.99
N TYR A 706 -5.43 -19.15 33.76
CA TYR A 706 -5.97 -20.20 32.90
C TYR A 706 -5.63 -21.61 33.40
N ASP A 707 -4.43 -21.83 33.95
CA ASP A 707 -4.05 -23.07 34.60
C ASP A 707 -4.98 -23.37 35.79
N ILE A 708 -5.32 -22.34 36.60
CA ILE A 708 -6.32 -22.48 37.67
C ILE A 708 -7.70 -22.79 37.10
N TYR A 709 -8.12 -22.17 36.00
CA TYR A 709 -9.39 -22.48 35.35
C TYR A 709 -9.47 -23.93 34.85
N GLN A 710 -8.37 -24.47 34.30
CA GLN A 710 -8.33 -25.86 33.87
C GLN A 710 -8.39 -26.84 35.05
N ALA A 711 -7.70 -26.53 36.16
CA ALA A 711 -7.68 -27.38 37.34
C ALA A 711 -8.96 -27.26 38.21
N HIS A 712 -9.50 -26.05 38.30
CA HIS A 712 -10.59 -25.65 39.19
C HIS A 712 -11.60 -24.74 38.47
N PRO A 713 -12.34 -25.26 37.47
CA PRO A 713 -13.35 -24.48 36.76
C PRO A 713 -14.46 -23.96 37.69
N GLU A 714 -14.70 -24.63 38.83
CA GLU A 714 -15.66 -24.21 39.85
C GLU A 714 -15.32 -22.87 40.53
N TYR A 715 -14.07 -22.39 40.41
CA TYR A 715 -13.67 -21.06 40.92
C TYR A 715 -14.06 -19.91 39.99
N PHE A 716 -14.66 -20.21 38.83
CA PHE A 716 -15.00 -19.23 37.81
C PHE A 716 -16.50 -19.24 37.56
N VAL A 717 -17.19 -18.21 38.03
CA VAL A 717 -18.63 -18.07 37.85
C VAL A 717 -18.89 -17.41 36.48
N PRO A 718 -19.53 -18.09 35.51
CA PRO A 718 -19.79 -17.52 34.20
C PRO A 718 -20.89 -16.45 34.25
N ASP A 719 -20.69 -15.34 33.53
CA ASP A 719 -21.76 -14.40 33.17
C ASP A 719 -22.70 -15.05 32.16
N THR A 720 -23.53 -16.00 32.61
CA THR A 720 -24.31 -16.89 31.75
C THR A 720 -25.22 -16.10 30.80
N VAL A 721 -25.87 -15.06 31.32
CA VAL A 721 -26.84 -14.23 30.59
C VAL A 721 -26.11 -13.31 29.62
N GLY A 722 -25.07 -12.59 30.05
CA GLY A 722 -24.30 -11.72 29.16
C GLY A 722 -23.54 -12.51 28.09
N ASN A 723 -23.02 -13.71 28.41
CA ASN A 723 -22.35 -14.60 27.46
C ASN A 723 -23.31 -15.02 26.33
N LEU A 724 -24.53 -15.46 26.69
CA LEU A 724 -25.56 -15.80 25.71
C LEU A 724 -25.95 -14.59 24.86
N LYS A 725 -26.15 -13.42 25.48
CA LYS A 725 -26.49 -12.19 24.76
C LYS A 725 -25.42 -11.83 23.73
N ARG A 726 -24.13 -11.83 24.13
CA ARG A 726 -22.99 -11.55 23.23
C ARG A 726 -22.86 -12.56 22.10
N GLN A 727 -23.24 -13.82 22.32
CA GLN A 727 -23.29 -14.83 21.25
C GLN A 727 -24.39 -14.51 20.23
N LEU A 728 -25.57 -14.13 20.69
CA LEU A 728 -26.71 -13.82 19.83
C LEU A 728 -26.51 -12.50 19.06
N ASP A 729 -25.94 -11.48 19.70
CA ASP A 729 -25.68 -10.15 19.13
C ASP A 729 -24.67 -10.17 17.97
N ASN A 730 -23.69 -11.06 18.04
CA ASN A 730 -22.52 -11.00 17.16
C ASN A 730 -22.52 -12.04 16.04
N ASN A 731 -23.54 -12.90 15.93
CA ASN A 731 -23.69 -13.85 14.81
C ASN A 731 -24.14 -13.15 13.51
N LYS A 732 -23.19 -12.54 12.80
CA LYS A 732 -23.45 -11.72 11.61
C LYS A 732 -23.04 -12.47 10.34
N LYS A 733 -23.83 -12.32 9.28
CA LYS A 733 -23.56 -12.89 7.96
C LYS A 733 -24.13 -12.01 6.86
N ILE A 734 -23.31 -11.69 5.87
CA ILE A 734 -23.69 -10.95 4.65
C ILE A 734 -23.23 -11.75 3.42
N GLY A 735 -24.14 -11.96 2.48
CA GLY A 735 -23.85 -12.46 1.14
C GLY A 735 -24.05 -11.36 0.09
N GLU A 736 -23.22 -11.35 -0.94
CA GLU A 736 -23.38 -10.44 -2.08
C GLU A 736 -23.06 -11.13 -3.40
N GLU A 737 -23.82 -10.77 -4.43
CA GLU A 737 -23.61 -11.19 -5.80
C GLU A 737 -23.50 -9.94 -6.69
N VAL A 738 -22.48 -9.89 -7.53
CA VAL A 738 -22.24 -8.79 -8.48
C VAL A 738 -22.14 -9.38 -9.87
N SER A 739 -23.01 -8.93 -10.76
CA SER A 739 -22.95 -9.24 -12.20
C SER A 739 -22.62 -7.96 -12.96
N ALA A 740 -21.73 -8.06 -13.95
CA ALA A 740 -21.33 -6.90 -14.73
C ALA A 740 -21.11 -7.22 -16.21
N ALA A 741 -21.29 -6.20 -17.05
CA ALA A 741 -20.94 -6.22 -18.45
C ALA A 741 -20.34 -4.88 -18.85
N TYR A 742 -19.41 -4.88 -19.81
CA TYR A 742 -18.76 -3.65 -20.24
C TYR A 742 -18.40 -3.65 -21.72
N VAL A 743 -18.24 -2.45 -22.25
CA VAL A 743 -17.64 -2.17 -23.57
C VAL A 743 -16.67 -1.01 -23.43
N GLU A 744 -15.54 -1.08 -24.12
CA GLU A 744 -14.51 -0.05 -24.07
C GLU A 744 -13.84 0.10 -25.44
N ALA A 745 -13.57 1.34 -25.83
CA ALA A 745 -12.94 1.68 -27.09
C ALA A 745 -11.69 2.52 -26.84
N GLN A 746 -10.57 2.10 -27.41
CA GLN A 746 -9.28 2.79 -27.32
C GLN A 746 -8.77 3.16 -28.72
N PRO A 747 -9.29 4.23 -29.34
CA PRO A 747 -8.77 4.74 -30.60
C PRO A 747 -7.46 5.51 -30.38
N ARG A 748 -6.53 5.32 -31.31
CA ARG A 748 -5.29 6.10 -31.41
C ARG A 748 -5.33 7.02 -32.63
N LEU A 749 -5.29 8.33 -32.38
CA LEU A 749 -5.31 9.39 -33.37
C LEU A 749 -3.99 10.15 -33.32
N GLY A 750 -3.00 9.69 -34.09
CA GLY A 750 -1.65 10.25 -34.10
C GLY A 750 -0.98 10.19 -32.72
N LYS A 751 -0.84 11.37 -32.09
CA LYS A 751 -0.22 11.56 -30.76
C LYS A 751 -1.21 11.38 -29.60
N ALA A 752 -2.51 11.30 -29.87
CA ALA A 752 -3.56 11.12 -28.87
C ALA A 752 -3.98 9.64 -28.78
N GLN A 753 -4.07 9.13 -27.56
CA GLN A 753 -4.61 7.81 -27.25
C GLN A 753 -5.82 8.03 -26.35
N PHE A 754 -6.97 7.53 -26.74
CA PHE A 754 -8.20 7.65 -25.96
C PHE A 754 -8.51 6.32 -25.27
N ASP A 755 -9.28 6.41 -24.20
CA ASP A 755 -9.92 5.30 -23.51
C ASP A 755 -11.35 5.74 -23.22
N LEU A 756 -12.34 5.01 -23.71
CA LEU A 756 -13.75 5.38 -23.56
C LEU A 756 -14.54 4.13 -23.21
N GLY A 757 -15.09 4.08 -22.00
CA GLY A 757 -15.68 2.88 -21.44
C GLY A 757 -17.07 3.11 -20.85
N LEU A 758 -17.94 2.13 -21.05
CA LEU A 758 -19.26 2.03 -20.42
C LEU A 758 -19.37 0.67 -19.74
N ARG A 759 -19.77 0.67 -18.47
CA ARG A 759 -19.96 -0.53 -17.67
C ARG A 759 -21.33 -0.51 -17.01
N TYR A 760 -21.98 -1.67 -16.93
CA TYR A 760 -23.17 -1.92 -16.14
C TYR A 760 -22.82 -2.88 -15.01
N GLU A 761 -23.20 -2.59 -13.77
CA GLU A 761 -23.14 -3.55 -12.66
C GLU A 761 -24.50 -3.67 -11.97
N LYS A 762 -24.85 -4.89 -11.57
CA LYS A 762 -25.99 -5.21 -10.71
C LYS A 762 -25.50 -5.92 -9.46
N THR A 763 -25.91 -5.44 -8.29
CA THR A 763 -25.56 -6.01 -6.99
C THR A 763 -26.81 -6.52 -6.28
N LYS A 764 -26.76 -7.74 -5.77
CA LYS A 764 -27.73 -8.30 -4.83
C LYS A 764 -27.06 -8.54 -3.49
N THR A 765 -27.72 -8.20 -2.39
CA THR A 765 -27.21 -8.40 -1.03
C THR A 765 -28.19 -9.24 -0.24
N GLN A 766 -27.67 -10.08 0.65
CA GLN A 766 -28.44 -10.89 1.59
C GLN A 766 -27.84 -10.70 2.98
N ALA A 767 -28.60 -10.10 3.88
CA ALA A 767 -28.16 -9.79 5.23
C ALA A 767 -28.92 -10.65 6.25
N ARG A 768 -28.19 -11.31 7.15
CA ARG A 768 -28.77 -11.97 8.32
C ARG A 768 -29.15 -10.90 9.35
N VAL A 769 -30.41 -10.90 9.77
CA VAL A 769 -30.95 -9.96 10.76
C VAL A 769 -31.67 -10.72 11.87
N ALA A 770 -31.43 -10.33 13.13
CA ALA A 770 -32.24 -10.78 14.25
C ALA A 770 -33.31 -9.73 14.55
N ASP A 771 -34.58 -10.12 14.37
CA ASP A 771 -35.72 -9.35 14.87
C ASP A 771 -36.00 -9.77 16.32
N ILE A 772 -35.68 -8.89 17.26
CA ILE A 772 -35.81 -9.15 18.70
C ILE A 772 -37.05 -8.48 19.26
N ARG A 773 -37.70 -9.15 20.21
CA ARG A 773 -38.80 -8.57 20.99
C ARG A 773 -38.28 -7.45 21.88
N SER A 774 -39.12 -6.45 22.14
CA SER A 774 -38.82 -5.39 23.09
C SER A 774 -38.72 -5.95 24.51
N ALA A 775 -37.98 -5.27 25.39
CA ALA A 775 -37.94 -5.61 26.81
C ALA A 775 -39.34 -5.56 27.46
N LYS A 776 -40.23 -4.68 26.95
CA LYS A 776 -41.63 -4.58 27.39
C LYS A 776 -42.42 -5.85 27.07
N GLU A 777 -42.29 -6.40 25.87
CA GLU A 777 -42.94 -7.67 25.49
C GLU A 777 -42.41 -8.85 26.30
N VAL A 778 -41.09 -8.89 26.55
CA VAL A 778 -40.48 -9.91 27.43
C VAL A 778 -41.08 -9.82 28.84
N THR A 779 -41.20 -8.61 29.37
CA THR A 779 -41.79 -8.36 30.69
C THR A 779 -43.28 -8.71 30.73
N ALA A 780 -44.04 -8.35 29.69
CA ALA A 780 -45.46 -8.67 29.56
C ALA A 780 -45.71 -10.19 29.49
N ALA A 781 -44.74 -10.97 28.99
CA ALA A 781 -44.77 -12.42 29.00
C ALA A 781 -44.36 -13.04 30.37
N GLY A 782 -44.13 -12.22 31.40
CA GLY A 782 -43.71 -12.66 32.73
C GLY A 782 -42.24 -13.10 32.81
N LEU A 783 -41.41 -12.70 31.83
CA LEU A 783 -39.99 -13.04 31.74
C LEU A 783 -39.11 -11.80 31.98
N SER A 784 -37.82 -12.01 32.22
CA SER A 784 -36.84 -10.92 32.37
C SER A 784 -35.68 -11.07 31.38
N THR A 785 -35.30 -9.98 30.72
CA THR A 785 -34.11 -9.91 29.82
C THR A 785 -32.79 -10.19 30.56
N SER A 786 -32.81 -10.19 31.90
CA SER A 786 -31.69 -10.61 32.74
C SER A 786 -31.64 -12.12 33.00
N THR A 787 -32.47 -12.93 32.35
CA THR A 787 -32.51 -14.40 32.49
C THR A 787 -32.32 -15.09 31.15
N VAL A 788 -31.82 -16.34 31.16
CA VAL A 788 -31.66 -17.15 29.93
C VAL A 788 -33.00 -17.34 29.22
N ALA A 789 -34.06 -17.68 29.96
CA ALA A 789 -35.39 -17.88 29.38
C ALA A 789 -35.94 -16.59 28.73
N GLY A 790 -35.78 -15.45 29.41
CA GLY A 790 -36.20 -14.16 28.86
C GLY A 790 -35.38 -13.72 27.65
N LEU A 791 -34.07 -13.96 27.62
CA LEU A 791 -33.24 -13.70 26.44
C LEU A 791 -33.61 -14.60 25.26
N MET A 792 -33.78 -15.91 25.48
CA MET A 792 -34.20 -16.81 24.40
C MET A 792 -35.57 -16.42 23.87
N TYR A 793 -36.51 -16.04 24.75
CA TYR A 793 -37.78 -15.47 24.32
C TYR A 793 -37.58 -14.16 23.54
N GLN A 794 -36.73 -13.25 24.00
CA GLN A 794 -36.44 -12.00 23.32
C GLN A 794 -35.93 -12.21 21.88
N TYR A 795 -34.99 -13.14 21.70
CA TYR A 795 -34.37 -13.46 20.41
C TYR A 795 -35.12 -14.55 19.63
N ARG A 796 -36.41 -14.80 19.93
CA ARG A 796 -37.24 -15.80 19.23
C ARG A 796 -36.55 -17.17 19.11
N ASN A 797 -35.96 -17.63 20.21
CA ASN A 797 -35.15 -18.84 20.35
C ASN A 797 -33.93 -18.89 19.40
N GLY A 798 -33.30 -17.75 19.14
CA GLY A 798 -32.11 -17.64 18.29
C GLY A 798 -32.40 -17.74 16.79
N THR A 799 -33.63 -17.43 16.38
CA THR A 799 -34.04 -17.44 14.97
C THR A 799 -33.61 -16.14 14.29
N TYR A 800 -32.99 -16.23 13.12
CA TYR A 800 -32.61 -15.08 12.29
C TYR A 800 -33.37 -15.13 10.96
N THR A 801 -33.68 -13.96 10.41
CA THR A 801 -34.24 -13.83 9.07
C THR A 801 -33.18 -13.32 8.10
N THR A 802 -33.39 -13.59 6.81
CA THR A 802 -32.58 -13.00 5.74
C THR A 802 -33.37 -11.85 5.13
N ARG A 803 -32.76 -10.67 5.08
CA ARG A 803 -33.29 -9.53 4.33
C ARG A 803 -32.45 -9.34 3.08
N GLU A 804 -33.09 -9.02 1.96
CA GLU A 804 -32.44 -8.89 0.66
C GLU A 804 -32.46 -7.44 0.19
N GLY A 805 -31.41 -7.02 -0.51
CA GLY A 805 -31.30 -5.73 -1.18
C GLY A 805 -30.84 -5.92 -2.62
N GLU A 806 -31.23 -4.99 -3.50
CA GLU A 806 -30.85 -5.01 -4.91
C GLU A 806 -30.68 -3.58 -5.43
N TYR A 807 -29.65 -3.36 -6.25
CA TYR A 807 -29.44 -2.12 -7.00
C TYR A 807 -28.56 -2.37 -8.22
N ASP A 808 -28.65 -1.47 -9.20
CA ASP A 808 -27.85 -1.51 -10.42
C ASP A 808 -27.49 -0.10 -10.91
N ASP A 809 -26.36 -0.02 -11.61
CA ASP A 809 -25.74 1.24 -11.99
C ASP A 809 -25.03 1.15 -13.34
N TRP A 810 -25.02 2.28 -14.06
CA TRP A 810 -24.20 2.49 -15.24
C TRP A 810 -23.02 3.40 -14.89
N PHE A 811 -21.82 3.01 -15.33
CA PHE A 811 -20.58 3.71 -15.07
C PHE A 811 -19.93 4.14 -16.37
N LEU A 812 -19.73 5.45 -16.50
CA LEU A 812 -18.90 6.03 -17.54
C LEU A 812 -17.45 6.14 -17.06
N SER A 813 -16.53 5.79 -17.93
CA SER A 813 -15.10 6.02 -17.75
C SER A 813 -14.51 6.54 -19.04
N GLY A 814 -13.48 7.37 -18.94
CA GLY A 814 -12.72 7.71 -20.12
C GLY A 814 -11.56 8.63 -19.87
N GLY A 815 -10.74 8.80 -20.88
CA GLY A 815 -9.55 9.63 -20.80
C GLY A 815 -8.86 9.81 -22.13
N VAL A 816 -7.91 10.73 -22.13
CA VAL A 816 -7.01 10.98 -23.24
C VAL A 816 -5.60 11.13 -22.72
N LYS A 817 -4.67 10.43 -23.36
CA LYS A 817 -3.23 10.58 -23.18
C LYS A 817 -2.65 11.20 -24.44
N TYR A 818 -1.88 12.27 -24.29
CA TYR A 818 -1.33 13.03 -25.39
C TYR A 818 0.18 13.15 -25.28
N ASP A 819 0.89 12.65 -26.30
CA ASP A 819 2.34 12.75 -26.42
C ASP A 819 2.71 14.10 -27.07
N PHE A 820 2.89 15.16 -26.28
CA PHE A 820 3.31 16.48 -26.80
C PHE A 820 4.63 16.36 -27.58
N ASN A 821 5.58 15.65 -26.99
CA ASN A 821 6.83 15.24 -27.62
C ASN A 821 7.31 13.90 -27.01
N LYS A 822 8.52 13.45 -27.37
CA LYS A 822 9.08 12.17 -26.92
C LYS A 822 9.30 12.07 -25.39
N ARG A 823 9.30 13.21 -24.68
CA ARG A 823 9.58 13.33 -23.24
C ARG A 823 8.40 13.88 -22.44
N LEU A 824 7.55 14.73 -23.02
CA LEU A 824 6.41 15.35 -22.33
C LEU A 824 5.09 14.68 -22.72
N VAL A 825 4.39 14.13 -21.72
CA VAL A 825 3.10 13.44 -21.88
C VAL A 825 2.08 14.06 -20.93
N GLY A 826 0.92 14.45 -21.46
CA GLY A 826 -0.23 14.85 -20.67
C GLY A 826 -1.29 13.76 -20.63
N GLN A 827 -2.04 13.68 -19.55
CA GLN A 827 -3.16 12.75 -19.42
C GLN A 827 -4.32 13.41 -18.68
N LEU A 828 -5.52 13.27 -19.21
CA LEU A 828 -6.78 13.59 -18.55
C LEU A 828 -7.59 12.29 -18.48
N ALA A 829 -8.20 12.01 -17.34
CA ALA A 829 -9.04 10.83 -17.15
C ALA A 829 -10.20 11.14 -16.19
N PHE A 830 -11.29 10.42 -16.33
CA PHE A 830 -12.38 10.40 -15.38
C PHE A 830 -12.97 9.00 -15.25
N SER A 831 -13.58 8.71 -14.10
CA SER A 831 -14.31 7.46 -13.88
C SER A 831 -15.44 7.67 -12.88
N GLN A 832 -16.60 7.08 -13.18
CA GLN A 832 -17.68 6.90 -12.23
C GLN A 832 -17.53 5.58 -11.49
N SER A 833 -17.90 5.57 -10.21
CA SER A 833 -17.76 4.41 -9.33
C SER A 833 -18.74 4.46 -8.17
N ILE A 834 -18.87 3.36 -7.45
CA ILE A 834 -19.66 3.24 -6.22
C ILE A 834 -18.81 2.83 -5.02
N LEU A 835 -19.24 3.15 -3.81
CA LEU A 835 -18.82 2.46 -2.60
C LEU A 835 -20.01 1.67 -2.03
N ARG A 836 -19.89 0.34 -2.02
CA ARG A 836 -20.92 -0.54 -1.44
C ARG A 836 -20.96 -0.40 0.09
N PRO A 837 -22.12 -0.51 0.74
CA PRO A 837 -22.20 -0.31 2.18
C PRO A 837 -21.43 -1.34 3.01
N ASP A 838 -20.79 -0.88 4.08
CA ASP A 838 -20.07 -1.75 5.01
C ASP A 838 -20.97 -2.85 5.59
N TYR A 839 -20.41 -4.05 5.80
CA TYR A 839 -21.16 -5.24 6.21
C TYR A 839 -21.96 -5.02 7.50
N GLY A 840 -21.39 -4.30 8.46
CA GLY A 840 -22.02 -3.98 9.75
C GLY A 840 -23.24 -3.05 9.65
N ASN A 841 -23.39 -2.29 8.55
CA ASN A 841 -24.54 -1.41 8.35
C ASN A 841 -25.73 -2.15 7.72
N LEU A 842 -25.47 -3.23 6.98
CA LEU A 842 -26.48 -3.98 6.24
C LEU A 842 -27.23 -5.01 7.11
N GLY A 843 -26.58 -5.58 8.12
CA GLY A 843 -27.16 -6.66 8.91
C GLY A 843 -26.59 -6.79 10.32
N GLY A 844 -27.20 -7.64 11.13
CA GLY A 844 -26.91 -7.81 12.55
C GLY A 844 -28.16 -7.78 13.42
N VAL A 845 -27.98 -7.39 14.67
CA VAL A 845 -29.06 -7.34 15.66
C VAL A 845 -29.53 -5.90 15.85
N VAL A 846 -30.83 -5.71 16.02
CA VAL A 846 -31.41 -4.43 16.46
C VAL A 846 -30.99 -4.20 17.90
N ALA A 847 -30.16 -3.18 18.13
CA ALA A 847 -29.62 -2.89 19.45
C ALA A 847 -30.54 -1.91 20.19
N VAL A 848 -31.00 -2.30 21.38
CA VAL A 848 -31.83 -1.45 22.25
C VAL A 848 -30.98 -0.99 23.43
N ASP A 849 -30.86 0.32 23.61
CA ASP A 849 -30.24 0.98 24.75
C ASP A 849 -31.33 1.62 25.60
N ASP A 850 -31.78 0.89 26.62
CA ASP A 850 -32.84 1.34 27.52
C ASP A 850 -32.41 2.52 28.42
N ASN A 851 -31.11 2.74 28.61
CA ASN A 851 -30.62 3.85 29.46
C ASN A 851 -30.74 5.19 28.75
N ASN A 852 -30.39 5.21 27.46
CA ASN A 852 -30.47 6.41 26.63
C ASN A 852 -31.78 6.50 25.82
N LEU A 853 -32.63 5.48 25.92
CA LEU A 853 -33.86 5.32 25.15
C LEU A 853 -33.57 5.37 23.63
N ILE A 854 -32.60 4.58 23.15
CA ILE A 854 -32.19 4.53 21.73
C ILE A 854 -32.39 3.12 21.17
N VAL A 855 -33.00 3.01 19.99
CA VAL A 855 -33.05 1.77 19.20
C VAL A 855 -32.20 1.94 17.95
N THR A 856 -31.18 1.10 17.76
CA THR A 856 -30.33 1.13 16.57
C THR A 856 -30.69 -0.03 15.65
N VAL A 857 -31.15 0.28 14.44
CA VAL A 857 -31.63 -0.70 13.46
C VAL A 857 -30.66 -0.77 12.27
N PRO A 858 -30.12 -1.95 11.91
CA PRO A 858 -29.36 -2.13 10.66
C PRO A 858 -30.23 -1.84 9.43
N ASN A 859 -29.63 -1.31 8.37
CA ASN A 859 -30.34 -0.94 7.14
C ASN A 859 -29.90 -1.82 5.95
N PRO A 860 -30.57 -2.95 5.66
CA PRO A 860 -30.27 -3.78 4.50
C PRO A 860 -30.61 -3.11 3.16
N LEU A 861 -31.42 -2.03 3.17
CA LEU A 861 -31.81 -1.27 1.99
C LEU A 861 -30.88 -0.07 1.72
N LEU A 862 -29.79 0.07 2.50
CA LEU A 862 -28.81 1.13 2.33
C LEU A 862 -28.20 1.06 0.92
N LYS A 863 -28.26 2.17 0.18
CA LYS A 863 -27.75 2.25 -1.19
C LYS A 863 -26.24 2.55 -1.18
N PRO A 864 -25.51 2.20 -2.26
CA PRO A 864 -24.12 2.59 -2.39
C PRO A 864 -23.94 4.11 -2.38
N GLU A 865 -22.73 4.59 -2.04
CA GLU A 865 -22.33 5.96 -2.34
C GLU A 865 -21.93 6.04 -3.81
N HIS A 866 -22.33 7.09 -4.53
CA HIS A 866 -21.96 7.30 -5.93
C HIS A 866 -20.84 8.31 -6.03
N SER A 867 -19.91 8.09 -6.96
CA SER A 867 -18.73 8.93 -7.05
C SER A 867 -18.31 9.19 -8.49
N THR A 868 -17.75 10.38 -8.73
CA THR A 868 -17.10 10.73 -9.99
C THR A 868 -15.72 11.30 -9.68
N LYS A 869 -14.69 10.68 -10.23
CA LYS A 869 -13.31 11.14 -10.09
C LYS A 869 -12.83 11.75 -11.39
N TYR A 870 -12.26 12.94 -11.32
CA TYR A 870 -11.52 13.60 -12.39
C TYR A 870 -10.04 13.59 -12.04
N TYR A 871 -9.18 13.27 -13.01
CA TYR A 871 -7.74 13.19 -12.83
C TYR A 871 -7.02 13.85 -14.00
N ALA A 872 -5.99 14.63 -13.70
CA ALA A 872 -5.11 15.25 -14.67
C ALA A 872 -3.65 15.02 -14.27
N SER A 873 -2.78 14.78 -15.25
CA SER A 873 -1.34 14.72 -15.01
C SER A 873 -0.52 15.23 -16.18
N LEU A 874 0.66 15.74 -15.87
CA LEU A 874 1.68 16.13 -16.83
C LEU A 874 3.01 15.54 -16.38
N LEU A 875 3.58 14.67 -17.21
CA LEU A 875 4.80 13.92 -16.93
C LEU A 875 5.89 14.27 -17.95
N TYR A 876 7.06 14.67 -17.46
CA TYR A 876 8.26 14.87 -18.25
C TYR A 876 9.28 13.76 -17.95
N TYR A 877 9.51 12.88 -18.92
CA TYR A 877 10.49 11.79 -18.84
C TYR A 877 11.90 12.31 -19.09
N LEU A 878 12.77 12.11 -18.11
CA LEU A 878 14.18 12.50 -18.14
C LEU A 878 15.03 11.35 -18.70
N GLU A 879 16.04 11.68 -19.50
CA GLU A 879 16.99 10.70 -20.03
C GLU A 879 18.17 10.49 -19.06
N PRO A 880 18.73 9.27 -18.98
CA PRO A 880 18.26 8.05 -19.64
C PRO A 880 17.12 7.33 -18.88
N SER A 881 16.87 7.65 -17.60
CA SER A 881 15.75 7.12 -16.82
C SER A 881 15.40 8.05 -15.65
N GLY A 882 14.21 8.67 -15.72
CA GLY A 882 13.64 9.48 -14.65
C GLY A 882 12.34 10.16 -15.07
N VAL A 883 11.64 10.78 -14.12
CA VAL A 883 10.38 11.49 -14.33
C VAL A 883 10.28 12.70 -13.41
N ILE A 884 9.78 13.81 -13.96
CA ILE A 884 9.19 14.91 -13.21
C ILE A 884 7.71 14.90 -13.52
N GLY A 885 6.87 14.96 -12.49
CA GLY A 885 5.42 14.87 -12.66
C GLY A 885 4.68 15.84 -11.76
N VAL A 886 3.56 16.34 -12.29
CA VAL A 886 2.48 16.93 -11.49
C VAL A 886 1.20 16.20 -11.83
N SER A 887 0.44 15.85 -10.80
CA SER A 887 -0.91 15.31 -10.95
C SER A 887 -1.88 16.00 -10.01
N ALA A 888 -3.13 16.10 -10.43
CA ALA A 888 -4.21 16.63 -9.64
C ALA A 888 -5.46 15.77 -9.81
N TYR A 889 -6.28 15.69 -8.77
CA TYR A 889 -7.58 15.05 -8.84
C TYR A 889 -8.64 15.86 -8.11
N GLN A 890 -9.89 15.61 -8.49
CA GLN A 890 -11.09 15.95 -7.74
C GLN A 890 -11.98 14.71 -7.69
N LEU A 891 -12.42 14.32 -6.51
CA LEU A 891 -13.41 13.27 -6.30
C LEU A 891 -14.67 13.88 -5.70
N ASP A 892 -15.78 13.74 -6.41
CA ASP A 892 -17.09 14.15 -5.93
C ASP A 892 -17.87 12.88 -5.52
N VAL A 893 -18.40 12.85 -4.30
CA VAL A 893 -19.14 11.72 -3.71
C VAL A 893 -20.54 12.19 -3.34
N LYS A 894 -21.55 11.45 -3.80
CA LYS A 894 -22.98 11.65 -3.51
C LYS A 894 -23.53 10.46 -2.73
N ASP A 895 -24.71 10.65 -2.15
CA ASP A 895 -25.44 9.60 -1.43
C ASP A 895 -24.60 9.01 -0.28
N MET A 896 -23.86 9.88 0.42
CA MET A 896 -22.91 9.48 1.47
C MET A 896 -23.61 8.67 2.56
N GLN A 897 -23.00 7.56 2.96
CA GLN A 897 -23.53 6.73 4.02
C GLN A 897 -23.13 7.31 5.37
N VAL A 898 -24.12 7.69 6.18
CA VAL A 898 -23.90 8.18 7.54
C VAL A 898 -24.67 7.31 8.52
N THR A 899 -23.99 6.90 9.58
CA THR A 899 -24.52 6.04 10.63
C THR A 899 -25.04 6.85 11.81
N GLY A 900 -26.06 6.34 12.51
CA GLY A 900 -26.54 6.93 13.75
C GLY A 900 -27.47 8.13 13.55
N ILE A 901 -28.05 8.26 12.35
CA ILE A 901 -29.05 9.28 12.02
C ILE A 901 -30.37 8.90 12.68
N THR A 902 -31.06 9.88 13.28
CA THR A 902 -32.41 9.67 13.81
C THR A 902 -33.38 9.39 12.67
N VAL A 903 -34.16 8.32 12.80
CA VAL A 903 -35.14 7.87 11.80
C VAL A 903 -36.50 7.67 12.44
N ASP A 904 -37.56 7.74 11.64
CA ASP A 904 -38.89 7.37 12.13
C ASP A 904 -38.97 5.83 12.27
N PRO A 905 -39.65 5.30 13.31
CA PRO A 905 -39.76 3.85 13.51
C PRO A 905 -40.33 3.12 12.29
N GLU A 906 -41.29 3.74 11.60
CA GLU A 906 -41.99 3.18 10.44
C GLU A 906 -41.04 2.92 9.26
N ASP A 907 -40.07 3.81 9.03
CA ASP A 907 -39.08 3.71 7.94
C ASP A 907 -38.15 2.50 8.09
N VAL A 908 -38.00 2.00 9.32
CA VAL A 908 -37.15 0.85 9.65
C VAL A 908 -37.95 -0.40 10.01
N GLY A 909 -39.27 -0.38 9.73
CA GLY A 909 -40.16 -1.52 9.87
C GLY A 909 -40.69 -1.77 11.27
N TYR A 910 -40.77 -0.72 12.10
CA TYR A 910 -41.35 -0.75 13.45
C TYR A 910 -42.58 0.15 13.53
N ASN A 911 -43.53 -0.19 14.39
CA ASN A 911 -44.64 0.70 14.70
C ASN A 911 -44.20 1.75 15.73
N PRO A 912 -44.73 2.99 15.69
CA PRO A 912 -44.40 4.02 16.69
C PRO A 912 -44.66 3.61 18.15
N GLY A 913 -45.56 2.64 18.37
CA GLY A 913 -45.88 2.08 19.69
C GLY A 913 -44.88 1.05 20.22
N ASP A 914 -44.07 0.40 19.36
CA ASP A 914 -43.22 -0.73 19.75
C ASP A 914 -42.15 -0.32 20.78
N TYR A 915 -41.62 0.90 20.66
CA TYR A 915 -40.66 1.51 21.57
C TYR A 915 -41.03 2.96 21.90
N ALA A 916 -42.26 3.18 22.42
CA ALA A 916 -42.72 4.52 22.78
C ALA A 916 -41.72 5.26 23.70
N GLY A 917 -41.30 6.46 23.28
CA GLY A 917 -40.32 7.31 23.97
C GLY A 917 -38.88 7.13 23.51
N TYR A 918 -38.58 6.17 22.64
CA TYR A 918 -37.23 5.90 22.15
C TYR A 918 -36.94 6.68 20.87
N THR A 919 -35.67 7.06 20.69
CA THR A 919 -35.14 7.58 19.44
C THR A 919 -34.60 6.44 18.60
N PHE A 920 -35.16 6.23 17.41
CA PHE A 920 -34.63 5.26 16.47
C PHE A 920 -33.44 5.85 15.72
N ARG A 921 -32.39 5.05 15.55
CA ARG A 921 -31.20 5.39 14.80
C ARG A 921 -30.89 4.33 13.77
N SER A 922 -30.51 4.76 12.57
CA SER A 922 -30.06 3.85 11.52
C SER A 922 -28.98 4.50 10.66
N ALA A 923 -28.47 3.72 9.70
CA ALA A 923 -27.63 4.24 8.63
C ALA A 923 -28.51 4.72 7.47
N GLN A 924 -28.22 5.90 6.94
CA GLN A 924 -28.95 6.48 5.80
C GLN A 924 -27.98 7.07 4.77
N ASN A 925 -28.43 7.16 3.52
CA ASN A 925 -27.79 7.96 2.49
C ASN A 925 -28.19 9.42 2.69
N LEU A 926 -27.21 10.31 2.92
CA LEU A 926 -27.49 11.74 3.04
C LEU A 926 -27.44 12.43 1.67
N PRO A 927 -28.34 13.41 1.42
CA PRO A 927 -28.26 14.25 0.25
C PRO A 927 -27.06 15.20 0.35
N GLY A 928 -26.50 15.56 -0.80
CA GLY A 928 -25.36 16.47 -0.89
C GLY A 928 -24.24 15.91 -1.75
N THR A 929 -23.16 16.66 -1.88
CA THR A 929 -21.96 16.21 -2.59
C THR A 929 -20.75 16.54 -1.73
N SER A 930 -20.02 15.51 -1.32
CA SER A 930 -18.72 15.69 -0.69
C SER A 930 -17.61 15.74 -1.74
N THR A 931 -16.73 16.73 -1.64
CA THR A 931 -15.65 16.95 -2.60
C THR A 931 -14.28 16.80 -1.94
N ASN A 932 -13.41 15.98 -2.52
CA ASN A 932 -12.02 15.88 -2.10
C ASN A 932 -11.08 16.19 -3.27
N LYS A 933 -10.20 17.18 -3.09
CA LYS A 933 -9.23 17.58 -4.10
C LYS A 933 -7.82 17.25 -3.63
N GLY A 934 -6.91 17.03 -4.57
CA GLY A 934 -5.51 16.90 -4.21
C GLY A 934 -4.58 17.15 -5.38
N ILE A 935 -3.36 17.53 -5.03
CA ILE A 935 -2.25 17.74 -5.96
C ILE A 935 -1.03 16.98 -5.46
N THR A 936 -0.33 16.32 -6.39
CA THR A 936 0.92 15.62 -6.12
C THR A 936 2.00 16.11 -7.07
N LEU A 937 3.15 16.44 -6.51
CA LEU A 937 4.39 16.69 -7.25
C LEU A 937 5.32 15.51 -7.04
N GLU A 938 5.92 15.02 -8.12
CA GLU A 938 6.89 13.91 -8.08
C GLU A 938 8.16 14.23 -8.87
N TYR A 939 9.28 13.75 -8.34
CA TYR A 939 10.58 13.73 -8.98
C TYR A 939 11.24 12.39 -8.67
N ASP A 940 11.74 11.71 -9.69
CA ASP A 940 12.53 10.49 -9.54
C ASP A 940 13.54 10.43 -10.69
N GLN A 941 14.83 10.44 -10.36
CA GLN A 941 15.88 10.40 -11.37
C GLN A 941 17.16 9.77 -10.83
N GLN A 942 17.76 8.91 -11.65
CA GLN A 942 19.15 8.51 -11.48
C GLN A 942 20.08 9.55 -12.13
N LEU A 943 21.03 10.09 -11.37
CA LEU A 943 21.93 11.17 -11.78
C LEU A 943 23.16 10.65 -12.56
N VAL A 944 22.93 9.83 -13.58
CA VAL A 944 24.01 9.16 -14.33
C VAL A 944 24.88 10.11 -15.17
N PHE A 945 24.42 11.34 -15.37
CA PHE A 945 25.18 12.39 -16.05
C PHE A 945 26.35 12.91 -15.19
N LEU A 946 26.37 12.60 -13.89
CA LEU A 946 27.48 12.96 -13.01
C LEU A 946 28.70 12.04 -13.27
N PRO A 947 29.94 12.56 -13.17
CA PRO A 947 31.15 11.80 -13.47
C PRO A 947 31.54 10.81 -12.35
N GLY A 948 32.32 9.79 -12.71
CA GLY A 948 32.97 8.87 -11.77
C GLY A 948 31.99 8.15 -10.84
N ALA A 949 32.27 8.16 -9.54
CA ALA A 949 31.45 7.51 -8.53
C ALA A 949 30.07 8.18 -8.34
N LEU A 950 29.93 9.47 -8.67
CA LEU A 950 28.69 10.23 -8.49
C LEU A 950 27.56 9.76 -9.42
N ARG A 951 27.86 9.06 -10.51
CA ARG A 951 26.87 8.44 -11.41
C ARG A 951 25.96 7.39 -10.73
N GLY A 952 26.40 6.90 -9.57
CA GLY A 952 25.65 5.98 -8.72
C GLY A 952 24.53 6.64 -7.91
N LEU A 953 24.45 7.97 -7.90
CA LEU A 953 23.43 8.71 -7.14
C LEU A 953 22.06 8.66 -7.82
N GLY A 954 21.03 8.41 -7.03
CA GLY A 954 19.62 8.52 -7.41
C GLY A 954 18.86 9.34 -6.39
N LEU A 955 17.95 10.19 -6.87
CA LEU A 955 17.12 11.05 -6.04
C LEU A 955 15.66 10.79 -6.35
N ARG A 956 14.86 10.73 -5.29
CA ARG A 956 13.40 10.70 -5.39
C ARG A 956 12.78 11.63 -4.36
N ALA A 957 11.71 12.29 -4.74
CA ALA A 957 10.90 13.11 -3.85
C ALA A 957 9.47 13.14 -4.37
N SER A 958 8.50 13.11 -3.48
CA SER A 958 7.14 13.53 -3.79
C SER A 958 6.50 14.24 -2.63
N VAL A 959 5.61 15.18 -2.95
CA VAL A 959 4.81 15.93 -1.99
C VAL A 959 3.38 15.90 -2.47
N THR A 960 2.48 15.51 -1.57
CA THR A 960 1.04 15.46 -1.82
C THR A 960 0.33 16.39 -0.84
N LYS A 961 -0.53 17.26 -1.38
CA LYS A 961 -1.44 18.09 -0.61
C LYS A 961 -2.87 17.72 -0.96
N VAL A 962 -3.70 17.53 0.06
CA VAL A 962 -5.11 17.18 -0.03
C VAL A 962 -5.93 18.32 0.57
N ASP A 963 -7.02 18.68 -0.11
CA ASP A 963 -7.95 19.74 0.25
C ASP A 963 -9.38 19.16 0.24
N PRO A 964 -9.81 18.53 1.35
CA PRO A 964 -11.17 18.04 1.51
C PRO A 964 -12.13 19.20 1.80
N ASP A 965 -13.40 18.98 1.48
CA ASP A 965 -14.52 19.84 1.85
C ASP A 965 -14.83 19.79 3.36
N GLY A 966 -14.01 20.48 4.14
CA GLY A 966 -14.14 20.54 5.59
C GLY A 966 -13.19 19.60 6.32
N GLU A 967 -13.28 19.62 7.65
CA GLU A 967 -12.35 18.87 8.49
C GLU A 967 -12.66 17.37 8.44
N ARG A 968 -11.61 16.53 8.35
CA ARG A 968 -11.73 15.07 8.37
C ARG A 968 -10.83 14.50 9.46
N VAL A 969 -11.26 13.40 10.07
CA VAL A 969 -10.47 12.67 11.08
C VAL A 969 -9.46 11.77 10.36
N ASN A 970 -8.28 11.59 10.96
CA ASN A 970 -7.21 10.73 10.47
C ASN A 970 -6.69 11.09 9.07
N LEU A 971 -6.76 12.37 8.69
CA LEU A 971 -6.31 12.86 7.39
C LEU A 971 -5.20 13.91 7.54
N PRO A 972 -3.91 13.54 7.33
CA PRO A 972 -2.85 14.52 7.13
C PRO A 972 -3.10 15.29 5.83
N LYS A 973 -3.25 16.63 5.91
CA LYS A 973 -3.50 17.49 4.74
C LYS A 973 -2.29 17.58 3.81
N THR A 974 -1.08 17.41 4.36
CA THR A 974 0.15 17.38 3.58
C THR A 974 0.99 16.16 3.97
N SER A 975 1.54 15.48 2.98
CA SER A 975 2.51 14.41 3.17
C SER A 975 3.64 14.52 2.17
N ALA A 976 4.83 14.09 2.57
CA ALA A 976 6.01 14.10 1.73
C ALA A 976 6.80 12.81 1.91
N ASN A 977 7.44 12.36 0.84
CA ASN A 977 8.40 11.28 0.88
C ASN A 977 9.60 11.64 0.02
N TRP A 978 10.78 11.19 0.44
CA TRP A 978 12.02 11.42 -0.29
C TRP A 978 12.97 10.25 -0.11
N GLY A 979 13.96 10.18 -0.99
CA GLY A 979 14.97 9.16 -0.93
C GLY A 979 16.23 9.55 -1.69
N LEU A 980 17.35 9.17 -1.09
CA LEU A 980 18.68 9.24 -1.67
C LEU A 980 19.19 7.81 -1.83
N ARG A 981 19.59 7.45 -3.04
CA ARG A 981 20.23 6.18 -3.33
C ARG A 981 21.65 6.42 -3.82
N TYR A 982 22.57 5.54 -3.45
CA TYR A 982 23.92 5.49 -3.96
C TYR A 982 24.28 4.04 -4.28
N SER A 983 24.45 3.74 -5.58
CA SER A 983 24.81 2.41 -6.08
C SER A 983 26.08 2.50 -6.92
N TYR A 984 27.21 2.02 -6.38
CA TYR A 984 28.50 2.08 -7.06
C TYR A 984 29.38 0.88 -6.70
N GLY A 985 29.92 0.20 -7.73
CA GLY A 985 30.73 -0.99 -7.57
C GLY A 985 29.99 -2.11 -6.83
N LYS A 986 30.48 -2.46 -5.63
CA LYS A 986 29.92 -3.51 -4.76
C LYS A 986 28.91 -2.99 -3.74
N PHE A 987 28.74 -1.67 -3.62
CA PHE A 987 27.91 -1.03 -2.61
C PHE A 987 26.59 -0.54 -3.20
N ASP A 988 25.49 -0.79 -2.49
CA ASP A 988 24.18 -0.19 -2.73
C ASP A 988 23.64 0.33 -1.39
N VAL A 989 23.38 1.63 -1.28
CA VAL A 989 22.85 2.26 -0.07
C VAL A 989 21.68 3.14 -0.44
N GLN A 990 20.63 3.09 0.36
CA GLN A 990 19.44 3.88 0.21
C GLN A 990 19.01 4.44 1.56
N LEU A 991 18.75 5.74 1.60
CA LEU A 991 18.16 6.44 2.73
C LEU A 991 16.82 6.98 2.26
N THR A 992 15.75 6.71 3.00
CA THR A 992 14.39 7.19 2.69
C THR A 992 13.83 7.94 3.89
N GLY A 993 13.07 9.00 3.61
CA GLY A 993 12.32 9.73 4.61
C GLY A 993 10.85 9.86 4.23
N ASN A 994 9.99 9.85 5.24
CA ASN A 994 8.54 10.05 5.10
C ASN A 994 8.12 11.06 6.17
N TRP A 995 7.33 12.07 5.78
CA TRP A 995 6.80 13.09 6.68
C TRP A 995 5.29 13.25 6.45
N GLN A 996 4.56 13.46 7.54
CA GLN A 996 3.13 13.78 7.53
C GLN A 996 2.87 14.94 8.49
N ASP A 997 2.01 15.86 8.08
CA ASP A 997 1.53 16.96 8.90
C ASP A 997 0.69 16.46 10.09
N ALA A 998 0.51 17.31 11.10
CA ALA A 998 -0.39 17.03 12.21
C ALA A 998 -1.85 16.89 11.73
N TYR A 999 -2.63 16.02 12.37
CA TYR A 999 -4.03 15.81 11.99
C TYR A 999 -4.91 15.44 13.17
N ARG A 1000 -6.20 15.78 13.07
CA ARG A 1000 -7.21 15.46 14.09
C ARG A 1000 -7.48 13.95 14.14
N THR A 1001 -7.50 13.39 15.33
CA THR A 1001 -7.84 11.97 15.59
C THR A 1001 -9.16 11.80 16.35
N SER A 1002 -9.63 12.85 17.04
CA SER A 1002 -10.94 12.80 17.71
C SER A 1002 -12.10 12.95 16.73
N ALA A 1003 -13.22 12.30 17.03
CA ALA A 1003 -14.46 12.41 16.26
C ALA A 1003 -14.90 13.87 16.07
N LEU A 1004 -15.52 14.18 14.92
CA LEU A 1004 -15.99 15.53 14.59
C LEU A 1004 -17.24 15.93 15.38
N SER A 1005 -18.02 14.96 15.86
CA SER A 1005 -19.22 15.20 16.65
C SER A 1005 -18.87 15.79 18.01
N ASN A 1006 -19.64 16.81 18.40
CA ASN A 1006 -19.52 17.44 19.70
C ASN A 1006 -20.31 16.60 20.73
N THR A 1007 -19.86 15.37 20.99
CA THR A 1007 -20.38 14.60 22.10
C THR A 1007 -19.97 15.27 23.41
N PRO A 1008 -20.75 15.11 24.51
CA PRO A 1008 -20.35 15.59 25.83
C PRO A 1008 -18.94 15.12 26.23
N THR A 1009 -18.50 13.96 25.73
CA THR A 1009 -17.15 13.45 25.93
C THR A 1009 -16.07 14.24 25.18
N THR A 1010 -16.28 14.66 23.92
CA THR A 1010 -15.32 15.48 23.17
C THR A 1010 -15.23 16.89 23.74
N ALA A 1011 -16.34 17.47 24.18
CA ALA A 1011 -16.35 18.77 24.85
C ALA A 1011 -15.50 18.76 26.14
N ASN A 1012 -15.55 17.65 26.89
CA ASN A 1012 -14.87 17.52 28.18
C ASN A 1012 -13.45 16.96 28.10
N ASN A 1013 -13.04 16.28 27.02
CA ASN A 1013 -11.69 15.74 26.81
C ASN A 1013 -10.83 16.54 25.80
N GLY A 1014 -11.42 17.56 25.17
CA GLY A 1014 -10.78 18.37 24.13
C GLY A 1014 -10.69 17.65 22.77
N ILE A 1015 -10.20 18.39 21.78
CA ILE A 1015 -9.95 17.90 20.42
C ILE A 1015 -8.55 17.29 20.36
N LEU A 1016 -8.44 16.06 19.87
CA LEU A 1016 -7.17 15.34 19.82
C LEU A 1016 -6.52 15.48 18.46
N TYR A 1017 -5.22 15.73 18.48
CA TYR A 1017 -4.39 15.81 17.29
C TYR A 1017 -3.19 14.88 17.45
N ARG A 1018 -2.91 14.10 16.41
CA ARG A 1018 -1.62 13.45 16.27
C ARG A 1018 -0.62 14.47 15.73
N ALA A 1019 0.56 14.54 16.35
CA ALA A 1019 1.60 15.48 15.95
C ALA A 1019 2.17 15.14 14.57
N GLU A 1020 2.80 16.14 13.94
CA GLU A 1020 3.64 15.91 12.76
C GLU A 1020 4.69 14.85 13.08
N ARG A 1021 4.97 13.95 12.12
CA ARG A 1021 5.90 12.84 12.35
C ARG A 1021 6.77 12.60 11.13
N GLN A 1022 8.06 12.38 11.38
CA GLN A 1022 9.06 12.12 10.35
C GLN A 1022 9.78 10.79 10.60
N LEU A 1023 9.69 9.87 9.64
CA LEU A 1023 10.31 8.55 9.73
C LEU A 1023 11.46 8.45 8.73
N TRP A 1024 12.59 7.92 9.20
CA TRP A 1024 13.76 7.65 8.36
C TRP A 1024 14.05 6.15 8.31
N ASN A 1025 14.33 5.63 7.12
CA ASN A 1025 14.71 4.23 6.92
C ASN A 1025 15.98 4.15 6.09
N VAL A 1026 16.80 3.15 6.37
CA VAL A 1026 18.02 2.85 5.62
C VAL A 1026 17.96 1.43 5.07
N SER A 1027 18.46 1.23 3.86
CA SER A 1027 18.78 -0.10 3.32
C SER A 1027 20.19 -0.02 2.75
N ALA A 1028 21.05 -0.95 3.10
CA ALA A 1028 22.41 -1.03 2.63
C ALA A 1028 22.76 -2.47 2.26
N SER A 1029 23.52 -2.66 1.19
CA SER A 1029 24.05 -3.96 0.84
C SER A 1029 25.45 -3.88 0.25
N TYR A 1030 26.19 -4.98 0.45
CA TYR A 1030 27.55 -5.16 -0.01
C TYR A 1030 27.70 -6.51 -0.71
N LYS A 1031 28.05 -6.47 -1.99
CA LYS A 1031 28.30 -7.67 -2.79
C LYS A 1031 29.68 -8.23 -2.51
N ILE A 1032 29.72 -9.35 -1.80
CA ILE A 1032 30.96 -10.10 -1.56
C ILE A 1032 31.52 -10.58 -2.90
N ASN A 1033 30.65 -11.20 -3.71
CA ASN A 1033 30.96 -11.70 -5.05
C ASN A 1033 29.68 -11.75 -5.91
N LYS A 1034 29.73 -12.41 -7.08
CA LYS A 1034 28.58 -12.52 -7.99
C LYS A 1034 27.38 -13.30 -7.42
N ARG A 1035 27.59 -14.13 -6.39
CA ARG A 1035 26.58 -15.01 -5.80
C ARG A 1035 26.09 -14.56 -4.43
N PHE A 1036 26.95 -13.91 -3.64
CA PHE A 1036 26.68 -13.58 -2.24
C PHE A 1036 26.73 -12.08 -1.96
N GLU A 1037 25.75 -11.61 -1.19
CA GLU A 1037 25.54 -10.21 -0.80
C GLU A 1037 25.13 -10.14 0.66
N VAL A 1038 25.77 -9.27 1.45
CA VAL A 1038 25.35 -8.95 2.82
C VAL A 1038 24.41 -7.77 2.78
N MET A 1039 23.36 -7.79 3.59
CA MET A 1039 22.37 -6.71 3.68
C MET A 1039 22.14 -6.24 5.10
N LEU A 1040 21.77 -4.98 5.21
CA LEU A 1040 21.31 -4.28 6.40
C LEU A 1040 20.08 -3.46 6.01
N ALA A 1041 19.00 -3.57 6.79
CA ALA A 1041 17.84 -2.69 6.67
C ALA A 1041 17.45 -2.16 8.05
N GLY A 1042 17.13 -0.88 8.14
CA GLY A 1042 16.70 -0.20 9.35
C GLY A 1042 15.43 0.62 9.09
N ARG A 1043 14.40 0.44 9.92
CA ARG A 1043 13.13 1.20 9.90
C ARG A 1043 13.07 2.10 11.12
N ASN A 1044 12.64 3.36 10.92
CA ASN A 1044 12.58 4.38 11.96
C ASN A 1044 13.91 4.49 12.72
N ILE A 1045 15.02 4.70 12.01
CA ILE A 1045 16.37 4.60 12.57
C ILE A 1045 16.68 5.61 13.68
N PHE A 1046 15.90 6.70 13.77
CA PHE A 1046 16.00 7.70 14.84
C PHE A 1046 15.01 7.48 15.99
N ASN A 1047 14.24 6.40 15.93
CA ASN A 1047 13.24 6.05 16.95
C ASN A 1047 12.22 7.17 17.22
N GLU A 1048 11.72 7.80 16.15
CA GLU A 1048 10.77 8.92 16.27
C GLU A 1048 9.48 8.46 16.99
N PRO A 1049 9.06 9.15 18.07
CA PRO A 1049 7.87 8.78 18.83
C PRO A 1049 6.57 9.04 18.05
N ASP A 1050 5.48 8.41 18.49
CA ASP A 1050 4.10 8.74 18.11
C ASP A 1050 3.45 9.55 19.24
N ILE A 1051 3.09 10.80 18.96
CA ILE A 1051 2.60 11.76 19.95
C ILE A 1051 1.17 12.20 19.59
N VAL A 1052 0.28 12.14 20.57
CA VAL A 1052 -1.07 12.73 20.49
C VAL A 1052 -1.20 13.79 21.58
N TYR A 1053 -1.76 14.94 21.22
CA TYR A 1053 -1.98 16.07 22.13
C TYR A 1053 -3.45 16.53 22.12
N SER A 1054 -3.88 17.16 23.21
CA SER A 1054 -5.25 17.68 23.38
C SER A 1054 -5.27 19.19 23.23
N ASN A 1055 -5.97 19.70 22.21
CA ASN A 1055 -6.14 21.10 21.80
C ASN A 1055 -4.83 21.85 21.45
N VAL A 1056 -3.81 21.83 22.30
CA VAL A 1056 -2.52 22.53 22.14
C VAL A 1056 -1.34 21.56 22.23
N ARG A 1057 -0.28 21.80 21.46
CA ARG A 1057 0.86 20.86 21.31
C ARG A 1057 1.56 20.53 22.63
N SER A 1058 1.64 21.49 23.55
CA SER A 1058 2.25 21.28 24.86
C SER A 1058 1.44 20.35 25.77
N ARG A 1059 0.18 20.08 25.45
CA ARG A 1059 -0.70 19.23 26.26
C ARG A 1059 -0.69 17.82 25.74
N VAL A 1060 0.41 17.11 25.98
CA VAL A 1060 0.58 15.73 25.53
C VAL A 1060 -0.45 14.85 26.23
N GLN A 1061 -1.23 14.14 25.44
CA GLN A 1061 -2.15 13.11 25.91
C GLN A 1061 -1.54 11.73 25.78
N GLN A 1062 -0.83 11.43 24.69
CA GLN A 1062 -0.19 10.14 24.49
C GLN A 1062 1.24 10.35 23.98
N TYR A 1063 2.18 9.63 24.59
CA TYR A 1063 3.56 9.51 24.11
C TYR A 1063 3.86 8.03 23.94
N SER A 1064 4.26 7.60 22.74
CA SER A 1064 4.56 6.19 22.45
C SER A 1064 5.84 6.04 21.66
N ILE A 1065 6.64 5.04 22.03
CA ILE A 1065 7.85 4.65 21.31
C ILE A 1065 7.72 3.17 20.93
N TYR A 1066 8.19 2.83 19.73
CA TYR A 1066 8.12 1.48 19.17
C TYR A 1066 9.48 0.92 18.77
N GLY A 1067 10.57 1.62 19.09
CA GLY A 1067 11.92 1.23 18.73
C GLY A 1067 12.27 1.44 17.24
N SER A 1068 13.57 1.38 16.96
CA SER A 1068 14.10 1.24 15.60
C SER A 1068 14.21 -0.24 15.26
N MET A 1069 13.77 -0.67 14.08
CA MET A 1069 13.79 -2.08 13.67
C MET A 1069 14.91 -2.33 12.68
N TRP A 1070 15.68 -3.39 12.90
CA TRP A 1070 16.86 -3.74 12.13
C TRP A 1070 16.78 -5.17 11.61
N ASN A 1071 17.19 -5.38 10.36
CA ASN A 1071 17.34 -6.69 9.74
C ASN A 1071 18.75 -6.78 9.14
N VAL A 1072 19.49 -7.82 9.52
CA VAL A 1072 20.83 -8.11 8.99
C VAL A 1072 20.81 -9.50 8.39
N GLY A 1073 21.31 -9.66 7.16
CA GLY A 1073 21.26 -10.95 6.51
C GLY A 1073 22.26 -11.16 5.39
N LEU A 1074 22.28 -12.39 4.88
CA LEU A 1074 23.02 -12.85 3.73
C LEU A 1074 22.04 -13.27 2.63
N LYS A 1075 22.30 -12.83 1.41
CA LYS A 1075 21.58 -13.21 0.20
C LYS A 1075 22.46 -14.04 -0.71
N GLY A 1076 21.90 -15.10 -1.25
CA GLY A 1076 22.47 -15.95 -2.28
C GLY A 1076 21.66 -15.86 -3.58
N VAL A 1077 22.34 -15.82 -4.73
CA VAL A 1077 21.74 -15.88 -6.08
C VAL A 1077 22.55 -16.86 -6.94
N PHE A 1078 21.87 -17.83 -7.56
CA PHE A 1078 22.46 -18.92 -8.34
C PHE A 1078 21.74 -19.12 -9.68
#